data_AF-A0A2V7VYT4-F1
#
_entry.id   AF-A0A2V7VYT4-F1
#
_cell.length_a   1.000
_cell.length_b   1.000
_cell.length_c   1.000
_cell.angle_alpha   90.00
_cell.angle_beta   90.00
_cell.angle_gamma   90.00
#
_symmetry.space_group_name_H-M   'P 1'
#
loop_
_entity.id
_entity.type
_entity.pdbx_description
1 polymer ?
#
loop_
_entity_poly.entity_id
_entity_poly.type
_entity_poly.pdbx_seq_one_letter_code
_entity_poly.pdbx_strand_id
1 'polypeptide(L)'
;MNRLPYALLLTLALRSFAATPIETHIRTLASDAMEGRGLGTAGLAKSADYIEKQLRDAKLQPAFGKSYRQKFPVKMGVSLGAKNHIDGLSDDDWTPLGFSSAGSFSAPIAFVGYGIDAPPLNYREYEGIDLKGKVALMLRYEPQERDDKSPFDGRKPSRWSALRYKALQARERGAVAVVFVTGPQQDEAKDKLPALANDGPESPAGLPVIQVKASVAQKWLAKVLSLAQFQKDVDADLKPRSRVLDATLTGNVDIAATYADAENVAGILPGRGKLANEVVVVGAHYDHLGYGGKGSMKPNEHAIHNGADDNASGTAAVLVAAKRLTELLKDATDRRTIVIALFSAEEVGLGGSSYFVAHPPLPLANVKAMINLDMVGAMHDDKLIALGSESAPEWKSLLDRVGGELHLNVAASGDGYGPSDQTSFYAHQIPVIHFFTGTHERYHTPEDDADAINFDGAQKASEMTARVAASLARGDVTPAYARATSAPAMEGDSRGYGAYLGTIPDYSAMESSTGGVKLADVRSGGPADLAGIKGGDTLVEMAGTRIQNLYDMTYALQDHKPGETIDVVVLRNEQRVTLHATLGTRGGGGQAISPVPAHGQAGLPVLHIAAGKPFEKTFDGEKHLKDIRQLTFGGENAEAYFSPDGKKLIYQYTPERGGCDQQYIMDLTTGESKRVSSGNGRTTCGYFAYPNGDRVIYASTEAAGAECPPPPDRSRGYIWGVFPSYDIYVANADGSNKKRLTTTNGYDAEGVWCHKGGRILFTSVRDGDLDLYTMDEDGGNVKRLTNTVGYDGGAFFNADCTEIVWRASRFEGAALDEYKALLSEGFVKPSKMELYTANADGTNARQLTKNGAANFCPYFTSDGKRIIYSSNMLDPRGREFDIFIINKDGTGDPERITTAPAFDGFPMFSPDGKFLVWASNRANPEGRDTNLFIARWE
;
A
#
# COMPACT_ATOMS: atom_id res chain seq x y z
N MET A 1 58.54 23.49 14.57
CA MET A 1 57.44 23.85 13.66
C MET A 1 56.41 22.73 13.71
N ASN A 2 55.47 22.81 14.66
CA ASN A 2 54.46 21.78 14.89
C ASN A 2 53.29 21.96 13.94
N ARG A 3 52.96 20.89 13.21
CA ARG A 3 51.76 20.77 12.37
C ARG A 3 50.55 20.56 13.29
N LEU A 4 49.59 21.48 13.22
CA LEU A 4 48.24 21.26 13.77
C LEU A 4 47.51 20.18 12.94
N PRO A 5 46.68 19.33 13.55
CA PRO A 5 45.90 18.32 12.84
C PRO A 5 44.71 18.95 12.10
N TYR A 6 44.46 18.45 10.89
CA TYR A 6 43.40 18.84 9.94
C TYR A 6 41.97 18.84 10.53
N ALA A 7 41.73 18.15 11.65
CA ALA A 7 40.43 18.07 12.32
C ALA A 7 39.94 19.41 12.92
N LEU A 8 40.84 20.35 13.21
CA LEU A 8 40.47 21.65 13.78
C LEU A 8 40.09 22.70 12.72
N LEU A 9 40.37 22.42 11.44
CA LEU A 9 40.02 23.32 10.32
C LEU A 9 38.58 23.15 9.84
N LEU A 10 37.94 21.99 10.07
CA LEU A 10 36.52 21.79 9.75
C LEU A 10 35.58 22.41 10.80
N THR A 11 36.01 22.52 12.06
CA THR A 11 35.19 23.10 13.14
C THR A 11 35.19 24.64 13.14
N LEU A 12 36.16 25.28 12.46
CA LEU A 12 36.22 26.75 12.37
C LEU A 12 35.53 27.35 11.13
N ALA A 13 35.02 26.54 10.19
CA ALA A 13 34.32 27.04 9.00
C ALA A 13 32.80 27.24 9.20
N LEU A 14 32.25 26.92 10.38
CA LEU A 14 30.82 27.08 10.71
C LEU A 14 30.49 28.34 11.53
N ARG A 15 31.46 29.25 11.73
CA ARG A 15 31.22 30.53 12.43
C ARG A 15 31.57 31.72 11.54
N SER A 16 30.66 32.07 10.62
CA SER A 16 30.66 33.39 9.99
C SER A 16 29.27 33.71 9.42
N PHE A 17 28.66 34.78 9.96
CA PHE A 17 27.30 35.30 9.76
C PHE A 17 26.15 34.47 10.36
N ALA A 18 25.52 35.00 11.41
CA ALA A 18 24.37 34.41 12.09
C ALA A 18 23.21 34.18 11.10
N ALA A 19 23.09 32.97 10.58
CA ALA A 19 21.85 32.45 10.04
C ALA A 19 20.93 32.08 11.21
N THR A 20 19.65 32.42 11.07
CA THR A 20 18.61 31.90 11.95
C THR A 20 18.70 30.37 11.91
N PRO A 21 18.91 29.69 13.05
CA PRO A 21 18.96 28.23 13.09
C PRO A 21 17.65 27.62 12.57
N ILE A 22 17.71 26.45 11.94
CA ILE A 22 16.51 25.76 11.43
C ILE A 22 15.46 25.54 12.53
N GLU A 23 15.91 25.24 13.75
CA GLU A 23 15.04 25.12 14.93
C GLU A 23 14.19 26.38 15.17
N THR A 24 14.76 27.58 14.99
CA THR A 24 14.01 28.82 15.17
C THR A 24 12.91 28.99 14.12
N HIS A 25 13.17 28.57 12.88
CA HIS A 25 12.15 28.56 11.84
C HIS A 25 11.02 27.59 12.17
N ILE A 26 11.35 26.35 12.52
CA ILE A 26 10.37 25.30 12.85
C ILE A 26 9.53 25.73 14.05
N ARG A 27 10.15 26.13 15.16
CA ARG A 27 9.43 26.60 16.36
C ARG A 27 8.56 27.82 16.11
N THR A 28 8.93 28.70 15.18
CA THR A 28 8.09 29.87 14.85
C THR A 28 6.87 29.44 14.04
N LEU A 29 7.09 28.67 12.98
CA LEU A 29 6.03 28.23 12.07
C LEU A 29 5.05 27.28 12.76
N ALA A 30 5.55 26.36 13.59
CA ALA A 30 4.78 25.39 14.36
C ALA A 30 4.42 25.88 15.77
N SER A 31 4.30 27.19 15.98
CA SER A 31 3.80 27.72 17.26
C SER A 31 2.28 27.88 17.23
N ASP A 32 1.65 27.79 18.41
CA ASP A 32 0.22 28.08 18.59
C ASP A 32 -0.19 29.46 18.04
N ALA A 33 0.73 30.43 18.02
CA ALA A 33 0.48 31.76 17.46
C ALA A 33 0.22 31.74 15.94
N MET A 34 0.66 30.69 15.25
CA MET A 34 0.40 30.39 13.85
C MET A 34 -0.84 29.53 13.64
N GLU A 35 -1.60 29.21 14.70
CA GLU A 35 -2.94 28.59 14.63
C GLU A 35 -3.01 27.39 13.69
N GLY A 36 -1.95 26.58 13.64
CA GLY A 36 -1.84 25.41 12.77
C GLY A 36 -1.90 25.70 11.27
N ARG A 37 -1.77 26.96 10.85
CA ARG A 37 -1.63 27.39 9.44
C ARG A 37 -2.77 26.91 8.52
N GLY A 38 -3.97 26.72 9.09
CA GLY A 38 -5.16 26.31 8.35
C GLY A 38 -5.71 27.37 7.41
N LEU A 39 -6.32 26.94 6.31
CA LEU A 39 -7.07 27.82 5.43
C LEU A 39 -8.16 28.58 6.22
N GLY A 40 -8.17 29.90 6.08
CA GLY A 40 -9.08 30.79 6.79
C GLY A 40 -8.65 31.20 8.20
N THR A 41 -7.49 30.74 8.72
CA THR A 41 -6.95 31.20 10.01
C THR A 41 -6.10 32.48 9.84
N ALA A 42 -5.91 33.24 10.91
CA ALA A 42 -4.95 34.35 10.89
C ALA A 42 -3.51 33.84 10.84
N GLY A 43 -3.28 32.64 11.40
CA GLY A 43 -2.02 31.92 11.39
C GLY A 43 -1.40 31.66 10.01
N LEU A 44 -2.22 31.33 9.01
CA LEU A 44 -1.73 31.16 7.64
C LEU A 44 -1.14 32.47 7.07
N ALA A 45 -1.83 33.59 7.25
CA ALA A 45 -1.34 34.91 6.81
C ALA A 45 -0.08 35.35 7.58
N LYS A 46 -0.02 35.11 8.89
CA LYS A 46 1.20 35.37 9.70
C LYS A 46 2.39 34.54 9.23
N SER A 47 2.15 33.30 8.81
CA SER A 47 3.18 32.43 8.25
C SER A 47 3.69 32.96 6.90
N ALA A 48 2.80 33.45 6.03
CA ALA A 48 3.18 34.12 4.79
C ALA A 48 4.01 35.40 5.04
N ASP A 49 3.63 36.22 6.03
CA ASP A 49 4.41 37.39 6.47
C ASP A 49 5.82 37.00 6.92
N TYR A 50 5.91 35.94 7.73
CA TYR A 50 7.17 35.41 8.21
C TYR A 50 8.06 34.92 7.07
N ILE A 51 7.52 34.08 6.17
CA ILE A 51 8.24 33.52 5.01
C ILE A 51 8.74 34.64 4.11
N GLU A 52 7.88 35.61 3.75
CA GLU A 52 8.27 36.76 2.93
C GLU A 52 9.43 37.53 3.55
N LYS A 53 9.40 37.76 4.88
CA LYS A 53 10.51 38.39 5.59
C LYS A 53 11.80 37.56 5.46
N GLN A 54 11.74 36.24 5.62
CA GLN A 54 12.93 35.39 5.49
C GLN A 54 13.50 35.40 4.06
N LEU A 55 12.65 35.40 3.02
CA LEU A 55 13.10 35.52 1.62
C LEU A 55 13.79 36.87 1.36
N ARG A 56 13.27 37.97 1.93
CA ARG A 56 13.91 39.29 1.88
C ARG A 56 15.25 39.31 2.62
N ASP A 57 15.32 38.67 3.78
CA ASP A 57 16.55 38.56 4.58
C ASP A 57 17.63 37.75 3.85
N ALA A 58 17.22 36.72 3.10
CA ALA A 58 18.07 35.96 2.17
C ALA A 58 18.43 36.72 0.88
N LYS A 59 18.01 37.99 0.73
CA LYS A 59 18.31 38.85 -0.43
C LYS A 59 17.78 38.34 -1.77
N LEU A 60 16.70 37.56 -1.74
CA LEU A 60 15.99 37.14 -2.95
C LEU A 60 15.11 38.28 -3.47
N GLN A 61 14.87 38.32 -4.78
CA GLN A 61 13.94 39.26 -5.41
C GLN A 61 12.50 38.73 -5.35
N PRO A 62 11.46 39.58 -5.39
CA PRO A 62 10.07 39.10 -5.47
C PRO A 62 9.83 38.32 -6.76
N ALA A 63 9.11 37.18 -6.69
CA ALA A 63 8.86 36.35 -7.88
C ALA A 63 7.71 36.86 -8.76
N PHE A 64 6.72 37.54 -8.19
CA PHE A 64 5.49 37.96 -8.88
C PHE A 64 5.52 39.47 -9.14
N GLY A 65 6.44 39.88 -10.00
CA GLY A 65 6.69 41.30 -10.31
C GLY A 65 7.30 42.04 -9.14
N LYS A 66 6.50 42.84 -8.42
CA LYS A 66 6.95 43.56 -7.21
C LYS A 66 6.56 42.84 -5.90
N SER A 67 5.84 41.72 -6.00
CA SER A 67 5.28 40.97 -4.88
C SER A 67 6.00 39.63 -4.70
N TYR A 68 6.18 39.19 -3.45
CA TYR A 68 6.54 37.80 -3.15
C TYR A 68 5.31 36.89 -3.14
N ARG A 69 4.10 37.46 -3.11
CA ARG A 69 2.85 36.72 -2.94
C ARG A 69 2.06 36.59 -4.24
N GLN A 70 1.56 35.39 -4.47
CA GLN A 70 0.61 35.05 -5.52
C GLN A 70 -0.69 34.58 -4.85
N LYS A 71 -1.73 35.41 -4.91
CA LYS A 71 -3.04 35.11 -4.31
C LYS A 71 -3.91 34.30 -5.26
N PHE A 72 -4.69 33.38 -4.71
CA PHE A 72 -5.66 32.56 -5.45
C PHE A 72 -6.81 32.09 -4.54
N PRO A 73 -8.02 31.88 -5.11
CA PRO A 73 -9.13 31.32 -4.36
C PRO A 73 -9.01 29.80 -4.25
N VAL A 74 -9.45 29.24 -3.12
CA VAL A 74 -9.48 27.79 -2.86
C VAL A 74 -10.87 27.42 -2.36
N LYS A 75 -11.49 26.41 -2.97
CA LYS A 75 -12.81 25.93 -2.55
C LYS A 75 -12.74 25.32 -1.14
N MET A 76 -13.41 25.94 -0.18
CA MET A 76 -13.48 25.50 1.22
C MET A 76 -14.74 24.74 1.57
N GLY A 77 -15.80 24.94 0.78
CA GLY A 77 -17.05 24.25 1.04
C GLY A 77 -18.20 24.66 0.17
N VAL A 78 -19.38 24.56 0.80
CA VAL A 78 -20.65 24.83 0.16
C VAL A 78 -21.59 25.51 1.15
N SER A 79 -22.47 26.36 0.62
CA SER A 79 -23.54 27.01 1.37
C SER A 79 -24.87 26.85 0.65
N LEU A 80 -25.96 26.98 1.41
CA LEU A 80 -27.30 26.99 0.84
C LEU A 80 -27.52 28.27 0.03
N GLY A 81 -27.97 28.10 -1.21
CA GLY A 81 -28.52 29.18 -2.02
C GLY A 81 -29.95 29.52 -1.60
N ALA A 82 -30.48 30.62 -2.15
CA ALA A 82 -31.77 31.18 -1.74
C ALA A 82 -32.99 30.39 -2.28
N LYS A 83 -32.80 29.48 -3.23
CA LYS A 83 -33.91 28.80 -3.94
C LYS A 83 -34.19 27.37 -3.46
N ASN A 84 -33.64 26.97 -2.33
CA ASN A 84 -33.89 25.64 -1.76
C ASN A 84 -35.35 25.48 -1.32
N HIS A 85 -36.05 24.47 -1.80
CA HIS A 85 -37.35 24.05 -1.29
C HIS A 85 -37.69 22.63 -1.72
N ILE A 86 -38.49 21.92 -0.93
CA ILE A 86 -39.15 20.67 -1.30
C ILE A 86 -40.64 20.85 -1.01
N ASP A 87 -41.50 20.59 -1.99
CA ASP A 87 -42.93 20.83 -1.87
C ASP A 87 -43.52 20.04 -0.70
N GLY A 88 -44.19 20.74 0.21
CA GLY A 88 -44.86 20.14 1.37
C GLY A 88 -43.94 19.82 2.56
N LEU A 89 -42.66 20.19 2.53
CA LEU A 89 -41.73 20.07 3.65
C LEU A 89 -41.31 21.44 4.20
N SER A 90 -41.02 21.49 5.49
CA SER A 90 -40.36 22.66 6.11
C SER A 90 -38.83 22.57 5.96
N ASP A 91 -38.12 23.68 6.17
CA ASP A 91 -36.65 23.71 6.09
C ASP A 91 -35.97 22.79 7.12
N ASP A 92 -36.65 22.47 8.22
CA ASP A 92 -36.14 21.56 9.25
C ASP A 92 -36.37 20.07 8.91
N ASP A 93 -37.10 19.76 7.84
CA ASP A 93 -37.47 18.38 7.47
C ASP A 93 -36.45 17.72 6.53
N TRP A 94 -35.58 18.50 5.92
CA TRP A 94 -34.60 18.03 4.94
C TRP A 94 -33.36 18.92 4.88
N THR A 95 -32.30 18.41 4.28
CA THR A 95 -31.07 19.15 4.00
C THR A 95 -30.46 18.62 2.72
N PRO A 96 -29.88 19.45 1.84
CA PRO A 96 -29.12 18.93 0.73
C PRO A 96 -27.76 18.40 1.23
N LEU A 97 -27.19 17.41 0.52
CA LEU A 97 -25.85 16.94 0.83
C LEU A 97 -24.80 17.82 0.13
N GLY A 98 -23.61 17.95 0.72
CA GLY A 98 -22.60 18.90 0.25
C GLY A 98 -22.12 18.71 -1.19
N PHE A 99 -22.28 17.50 -1.73
CA PHE A 99 -21.96 17.14 -3.10
C PHE A 99 -23.15 17.22 -4.08
N SER A 100 -24.31 17.70 -3.63
CA SER A 100 -25.48 17.83 -4.49
C SER A 100 -25.20 18.80 -5.64
N SER A 101 -25.74 18.49 -6.81
CA SER A 101 -25.85 19.49 -7.87
C SER A 101 -27.05 20.39 -7.62
N ALA A 102 -26.95 21.65 -8.04
CA ALA A 102 -28.11 22.53 -8.08
C ALA A 102 -29.07 22.07 -9.19
N GLY A 103 -30.37 22.18 -8.97
CA GLY A 103 -31.38 21.82 -9.96
C GLY A 103 -32.77 21.62 -9.38
N SER A 104 -33.78 21.79 -10.23
CA SER A 104 -35.17 21.49 -9.93
C SER A 104 -35.56 20.11 -10.44
N PHE A 105 -36.47 19.44 -9.74
CA PHE A 105 -37.00 18.15 -10.13
C PHE A 105 -38.49 18.05 -9.77
N SER A 106 -39.24 17.27 -10.55
CA SER A 106 -40.62 16.86 -10.24
C SER A 106 -40.85 15.50 -10.86
N ALA A 107 -40.90 14.46 -10.04
CA ALA A 107 -40.91 13.07 -10.53
C ALA A 107 -41.51 12.08 -9.53
N PRO A 108 -42.03 10.93 -9.99
CA PRO A 108 -42.47 9.85 -9.11
C PRO A 108 -41.35 9.32 -8.23
N ILE A 109 -41.68 8.85 -7.02
CA ILE A 109 -40.72 8.29 -6.07
C ILE A 109 -40.56 6.78 -6.32
N ALA A 110 -39.31 6.31 -6.39
CA ALA A 110 -38.96 4.90 -6.30
C ALA A 110 -38.21 4.66 -4.98
N PHE A 111 -38.80 3.87 -4.08
CA PHE A 111 -38.12 3.41 -2.88
C PHE A 111 -37.23 2.22 -3.23
N VAL A 112 -35.92 2.40 -3.13
CA VAL A 112 -34.92 1.42 -3.54
C VAL A 112 -34.14 0.89 -2.35
N GLY A 113 -34.82 0.54 -1.25
CA GLY A 113 -34.20 -0.08 -0.09
C GLY A 113 -32.94 0.63 0.39
N TYR A 114 -31.79 -0.04 0.37
CA TYR A 114 -30.48 0.56 0.68
C TYR A 114 -29.77 1.18 -0.53
N GLY A 115 -30.28 1.05 -1.75
CA GLY A 115 -29.69 1.58 -2.97
C GLY A 115 -28.40 0.87 -3.38
N ILE A 116 -28.25 -0.41 -3.00
CA ILE A 116 -27.02 -1.19 -3.16
C ILE A 116 -27.19 -2.24 -4.26
N ASP A 117 -26.31 -2.23 -5.26
CA ASP A 117 -26.06 -3.39 -6.11
C ASP A 117 -24.69 -3.97 -5.76
N ALA A 118 -24.70 -5.15 -5.12
CA ALA A 118 -23.52 -5.92 -4.77
C ALA A 118 -23.56 -7.28 -5.49
N PRO A 119 -23.15 -7.34 -6.78
CA PRO A 119 -23.00 -8.60 -7.53
C PRO A 119 -22.38 -9.76 -6.75
N PRO A 120 -21.24 -9.58 -6.06
CA PRO A 120 -20.57 -10.68 -5.39
C PRO A 120 -21.37 -11.25 -4.22
N LEU A 121 -22.27 -10.44 -3.64
CA LEU A 121 -23.13 -10.83 -2.51
C LEU A 121 -24.51 -11.29 -2.97
N ASN A 122 -24.75 -11.35 -4.28
CA ASN A 122 -26.05 -11.61 -4.88
C ASN A 122 -27.17 -10.69 -4.36
N TYR A 123 -26.82 -9.45 -4.00
CA TYR A 123 -27.76 -8.43 -3.52
C TYR A 123 -27.98 -7.39 -4.63
N ARG A 124 -29.19 -7.33 -5.20
CA ARG A 124 -29.52 -6.54 -6.39
C ARG A 124 -30.72 -5.64 -6.15
N GLU A 125 -30.50 -4.49 -5.54
CA GLU A 125 -31.59 -3.59 -5.13
C GLU A 125 -32.35 -2.96 -6.29
N TYR A 126 -31.68 -2.78 -7.44
CA TYR A 126 -32.27 -2.18 -8.63
C TYR A 126 -32.85 -3.21 -9.62
N GLU A 127 -32.70 -4.51 -9.38
CA GLU A 127 -33.26 -5.54 -10.26
C GLU A 127 -34.79 -5.47 -10.29
N GLY A 128 -35.36 -5.34 -11.49
CA GLY A 128 -36.81 -5.20 -11.67
C GLY A 128 -37.37 -3.79 -11.43
N ILE A 129 -36.52 -2.77 -11.21
CA ILE A 129 -36.95 -1.37 -11.03
C ILE A 129 -36.33 -0.44 -12.04
N ASP A 130 -37.20 0.31 -12.72
CA ASP A 130 -36.82 1.39 -13.62
C ASP A 130 -36.73 2.72 -12.86
N LEU A 131 -35.54 3.32 -12.77
CA LEU A 131 -35.33 4.63 -12.16
C LEU A 131 -35.42 5.80 -13.14
N LYS A 132 -35.59 5.54 -14.45
CA LYS A 132 -35.62 6.60 -15.45
C LYS A 132 -36.75 7.59 -15.14
N GLY A 133 -36.36 8.86 -14.98
CA GLY A 133 -37.29 9.96 -14.71
C GLY A 133 -37.91 9.93 -13.30
N LYS A 134 -37.29 9.23 -12.33
CA LYS A 134 -37.83 9.07 -10.96
C LYS A 134 -36.88 9.65 -9.92
N VAL A 135 -37.43 9.93 -8.73
CA VAL A 135 -36.65 10.24 -7.52
C VAL A 135 -36.33 8.94 -6.80
N ALA A 136 -35.05 8.65 -6.57
CA ALA A 136 -34.63 7.46 -5.83
C ALA A 136 -34.59 7.76 -4.32
N LEU A 137 -35.55 7.20 -3.56
CA LEU A 137 -35.58 7.25 -2.10
C LEU A 137 -34.88 6.00 -1.53
N MET A 138 -33.86 6.18 -0.70
CA MET A 138 -33.04 5.08 -0.20
C MET A 138 -32.51 5.29 1.22
N LEU A 139 -32.28 4.19 1.93
CA LEU A 139 -31.66 4.18 3.24
C LEU A 139 -30.16 4.48 3.14
N ARG A 140 -29.66 5.24 4.12
CA ARG A 140 -28.22 5.28 4.45
C ARG A 140 -27.75 3.91 4.94
N TYR A 141 -26.44 3.72 5.00
CA TYR A 141 -25.81 2.49 5.51
C TYR A 141 -26.14 1.26 4.67
N GLU A 142 -26.19 0.07 5.27
CA GLU A 142 -26.37 -1.20 4.56
C GLU A 142 -27.09 -2.24 5.44
N PRO A 143 -27.57 -3.35 4.85
CA PRO A 143 -28.15 -4.44 5.61
C PRO A 143 -27.18 -5.00 6.67
N GLN A 144 -27.73 -5.41 7.81
CA GLN A 144 -27.01 -6.08 8.89
C GLN A 144 -25.80 -5.32 9.45
N GLU A 145 -25.74 -3.99 9.33
CA GLU A 145 -24.57 -3.16 9.74
C GLU A 145 -24.09 -3.39 11.19
N ARG A 146 -24.99 -3.81 12.10
CA ARG A 146 -24.65 -4.11 13.51
C ARG A 146 -24.14 -5.54 13.72
N ASP A 147 -24.24 -6.39 12.70
CA ASP A 147 -23.81 -7.80 12.70
C ASP A 147 -22.34 -7.91 12.30
N ASP A 148 -21.54 -8.55 13.15
CA ASP A 148 -20.13 -8.85 12.86
C ASP A 148 -19.95 -9.85 11.70
N LYS A 149 -21.02 -10.56 11.34
CA LYS A 149 -21.08 -11.52 10.24
C LYS A 149 -21.79 -11.00 8.99
N SER A 150 -22.15 -9.70 8.95
CA SER A 150 -22.74 -9.12 7.75
C SER A 150 -21.87 -9.39 6.52
N PRO A 151 -22.45 -9.83 5.39
CA PRO A 151 -21.69 -10.03 4.16
C PRO A 151 -21.21 -8.70 3.56
N PHE A 152 -21.69 -7.56 4.06
CA PHE A 152 -21.24 -6.21 3.70
C PHE A 152 -20.10 -5.75 4.62
N ASP A 153 -18.98 -6.48 4.68
CA ASP A 153 -17.79 -6.16 5.50
C ASP A 153 -18.01 -6.14 7.03
N GLY A 154 -18.95 -6.94 7.53
CA GLY A 154 -19.25 -7.06 8.96
C GLY A 154 -19.77 -5.75 9.54
N ARG A 155 -19.13 -5.26 10.61
CA ARG A 155 -19.48 -3.97 11.24
C ARG A 155 -18.80 -2.76 10.59
N LYS A 156 -17.92 -2.97 9.61
CA LYS A 156 -17.24 -1.87 8.91
C LYS A 156 -18.10 -1.46 7.73
N PRO A 157 -18.31 -0.15 7.47
CA PRO A 157 -19.04 0.29 6.30
C PRO A 157 -18.38 -0.23 5.02
N SER A 158 -19.10 -1.04 4.26
CA SER A 158 -18.61 -1.51 2.96
C SER A 158 -18.53 -0.36 1.96
N ARG A 159 -17.84 -0.57 0.84
CA ARG A 159 -17.83 0.40 -0.27
C ARG A 159 -19.23 0.74 -0.79
N TRP A 160 -20.18 -0.20 -0.71
CA TRP A 160 -21.54 -0.02 -1.22
C TRP A 160 -22.39 0.90 -0.34
N SER A 161 -21.98 1.10 0.92
CA SER A 161 -22.62 2.05 1.84
C SER A 161 -22.35 3.52 1.49
N ALA A 162 -21.32 3.80 0.67
CA ALA A 162 -20.88 5.16 0.36
C ALA A 162 -21.96 5.98 -0.38
N LEU A 163 -22.31 7.15 0.16
CA LEU A 163 -23.40 7.99 -0.37
C LEU A 163 -23.17 8.43 -1.82
N ARG A 164 -21.93 8.81 -2.18
CA ARG A 164 -21.58 9.19 -3.55
C ARG A 164 -21.70 7.99 -4.52
N TYR A 165 -21.32 6.78 -4.10
CA TYR A 165 -21.50 5.57 -4.89
C TYR A 165 -22.99 5.29 -5.17
N LYS A 166 -23.83 5.37 -4.14
CA LYS A 166 -25.28 5.17 -4.30
C LYS A 166 -25.92 6.23 -5.21
N ALA A 167 -25.51 7.49 -5.06
CA ALA A 167 -25.96 8.57 -5.94
C ALA A 167 -25.55 8.35 -7.40
N LEU A 168 -24.30 7.90 -7.63
CA LEU A 168 -23.80 7.50 -8.95
C LEU A 168 -24.66 6.37 -9.55
N GLN A 169 -24.92 5.29 -8.80
CA GLN A 169 -25.71 4.15 -9.29
C GLN A 169 -27.15 4.54 -9.66
N ALA A 170 -27.78 5.43 -8.88
CA ALA A 170 -29.10 5.96 -9.19
C ALA A 170 -29.10 6.86 -10.43
N ARG A 171 -28.08 7.74 -10.57
CA ARG A 171 -27.89 8.62 -11.73
C ARG A 171 -27.75 7.84 -13.02
N GLU A 172 -26.91 6.80 -13.02
CA GLU A 172 -26.67 6.00 -14.23
C GLU A 172 -27.89 5.17 -14.63
N ARG A 173 -28.83 4.92 -13.70
CA ARG A 173 -30.14 4.31 -14.00
C ARG A 173 -31.23 5.34 -14.33
N GLY A 174 -30.86 6.61 -14.48
CA GLY A 174 -31.75 7.68 -14.96
C GLY A 174 -32.58 8.38 -13.89
N ALA A 175 -32.22 8.23 -12.60
CA ALA A 175 -32.85 9.01 -11.54
C ALA A 175 -32.60 10.52 -11.76
N VAL A 176 -33.60 11.34 -11.44
CA VAL A 176 -33.52 12.81 -11.57
C VAL A 176 -33.17 13.50 -10.25
N ALA A 177 -33.33 12.80 -9.13
CA ALA A 177 -32.91 13.22 -7.79
C ALA A 177 -32.71 11.99 -6.89
N VAL A 178 -31.88 12.12 -5.86
CA VAL A 178 -31.69 11.11 -4.80
C VAL A 178 -32.11 11.68 -3.46
N VAL A 179 -32.85 10.88 -2.70
CA VAL A 179 -33.27 11.21 -1.33
C VAL A 179 -32.76 10.13 -0.39
N PHE A 180 -31.87 10.50 0.50
CA PHE A 180 -31.40 9.65 1.58
C PHE A 180 -32.30 9.77 2.81
N VAL A 181 -32.39 8.70 3.57
CA VAL A 181 -33.00 8.67 4.90
C VAL A 181 -32.14 7.79 5.83
N THR A 182 -31.91 8.23 7.06
CA THR A 182 -31.35 7.38 8.10
C THR A 182 -32.41 6.35 8.52
N GLY A 183 -32.12 5.05 8.38
CA GLY A 183 -33.05 4.00 8.78
C GLY A 183 -33.35 4.02 10.29
N PRO A 184 -34.57 3.67 10.74
CA PRO A 184 -34.93 3.66 12.16
C PRO A 184 -33.96 2.89 13.08
N GLN A 185 -33.32 1.83 12.59
CA GLN A 185 -32.32 1.10 13.37
C GLN A 185 -31.07 1.95 13.70
N GLN A 186 -30.61 2.77 12.76
CA GLN A 186 -29.43 3.63 12.90
C GLN A 186 -29.76 5.00 13.49
N ASP A 187 -30.97 5.51 13.22
CA ASP A 187 -31.41 6.80 13.72
C ASP A 187 -31.60 6.80 15.24
N GLU A 188 -31.91 5.64 15.83
CA GLU A 188 -32.20 5.48 17.27
C GLU A 188 -33.29 6.44 17.75
N ALA A 189 -34.28 6.71 16.88
CA ALA A 189 -35.39 7.63 17.11
C ALA A 189 -34.97 9.08 17.42
N LYS A 190 -33.84 9.53 16.88
CA LYS A 190 -33.35 10.91 17.02
C LYS A 190 -33.95 11.85 15.96
N ASP A 191 -34.37 11.30 14.82
CA ASP A 191 -34.93 11.99 13.64
C ASP A 191 -34.08 13.21 13.23
N LYS A 192 -32.75 13.02 13.21
CA LYS A 192 -31.78 14.10 12.97
C LYS A 192 -31.31 14.14 11.53
N LEU A 193 -31.16 15.35 11.02
CA LEU A 193 -30.48 15.61 9.75
C LEU A 193 -28.98 15.85 9.98
N PRO A 194 -28.12 15.46 9.03
CA PRO A 194 -26.72 15.88 9.06
C PRO A 194 -26.64 17.40 8.85
N ALA A 195 -25.61 18.04 9.40
CA ALA A 195 -25.26 19.39 9.00
C ALA A 195 -24.81 19.39 7.53
N LEU A 196 -25.11 20.47 6.80
CA LEU A 196 -24.47 20.70 5.50
C LEU A 196 -22.98 20.83 5.75
N ALA A 197 -22.21 19.89 5.21
CA ALA A 197 -20.76 19.83 5.36
C ALA A 197 -20.10 19.73 3.99
N ASN A 198 -18.94 20.35 3.85
CA ASN A 198 -18.12 20.15 2.67
C ASN A 198 -17.56 18.73 2.65
N ASP A 199 -17.70 18.04 1.53
CA ASP A 199 -17.13 16.72 1.33
C ASP A 199 -15.89 16.72 0.43
N GLY A 200 -15.32 17.89 0.11
CA GLY A 200 -13.96 18.08 -0.43
C GLY A 200 -13.89 19.23 -1.46
N PRO A 201 -12.74 19.49 -2.09
CA PRO A 201 -12.62 20.43 -3.22
C PRO A 201 -13.37 19.96 -4.50
N GLU A 202 -14.15 18.91 -4.39
CA GLU A 202 -14.52 17.99 -5.46
C GLU A 202 -15.78 18.42 -6.21
N SER A 203 -15.99 17.82 -7.39
CA SER A 203 -17.12 18.13 -8.25
C SER A 203 -18.47 17.61 -7.70
N PRO A 204 -19.59 18.26 -8.04
CA PRO A 204 -20.95 17.81 -7.70
C PRO A 204 -21.30 16.42 -8.30
N ALA A 205 -22.31 15.74 -7.74
CA ALA A 205 -22.77 14.41 -8.17
C ALA A 205 -23.43 14.34 -9.56
N GLY A 206 -23.76 15.48 -10.18
CA GLY A 206 -24.47 15.55 -11.46
C GLY A 206 -26.00 15.48 -11.36
N LEU A 207 -26.58 15.42 -10.15
CA LEU A 207 -28.02 15.53 -9.88
C LEU A 207 -28.27 16.11 -8.47
N PRO A 208 -29.51 16.58 -8.18
CA PRO A 208 -29.94 16.91 -6.83
C PRO A 208 -29.87 15.70 -5.87
N VAL A 209 -29.25 15.88 -4.72
CA VAL A 209 -29.10 14.87 -3.66
C VAL A 209 -29.43 15.50 -2.31
N ILE A 210 -30.47 14.99 -1.65
CA ILE A 210 -30.92 15.48 -0.35
C ILE A 210 -31.00 14.35 0.67
N GLN A 211 -31.05 14.72 1.95
CA GLN A 211 -31.47 13.85 3.03
C GLN A 211 -32.73 14.41 3.70
N VAL A 212 -33.69 13.54 3.98
CA VAL A 212 -34.89 13.88 4.77
C VAL A 212 -34.86 13.18 6.13
N LYS A 213 -35.66 13.71 7.05
CA LYS A 213 -35.95 13.06 8.33
C LYS A 213 -36.56 11.67 8.14
N ALA A 214 -36.29 10.75 9.07
CA ALA A 214 -36.88 9.42 9.07
C ALA A 214 -38.41 9.49 9.19
N SER A 215 -38.93 10.43 9.98
CA SER A 215 -40.37 10.65 10.11
C SER A 215 -41.03 11.12 8.80
N VAL A 216 -40.33 11.92 7.99
CA VAL A 216 -40.80 12.39 6.68
C VAL A 216 -40.87 11.22 5.69
N ALA A 217 -39.77 10.47 5.54
CA ALA A 217 -39.76 9.29 4.68
C ALA A 217 -40.80 8.25 5.12
N GLN A 218 -40.97 8.05 6.43
CA GLN A 218 -41.99 7.14 6.96
C GLN A 218 -43.42 7.61 6.62
N LYS A 219 -43.71 8.92 6.61
CA LYS A 219 -45.01 9.44 6.16
C LYS A 219 -45.27 9.14 4.68
N TRP A 220 -44.27 9.32 3.82
CA TRP A 220 -44.37 8.98 2.40
C TRP A 220 -44.60 7.48 2.17
N LEU A 221 -44.01 6.64 3.02
CA LEU A 221 -44.08 5.19 2.90
C LEU A 221 -45.26 4.55 3.68
N ALA A 222 -45.95 5.28 4.57
CA ALA A 222 -46.87 4.70 5.56
C ALA A 222 -48.01 3.84 4.97
N LYS A 223 -48.48 4.15 3.77
CA LYS A 223 -49.52 3.37 3.08
C LYS A 223 -48.99 2.08 2.43
N VAL A 224 -47.67 1.91 2.38
CA VAL A 224 -46.97 0.89 1.60
C VAL A 224 -46.08 0.00 2.48
N LEU A 225 -45.32 0.57 3.43
CA LEU A 225 -44.47 -0.16 4.37
C LEU A 225 -44.08 0.67 5.61
N SER A 226 -43.63 -0.03 6.65
CA SER A 226 -42.89 0.54 7.78
C SER A 226 -41.39 0.39 7.52
N LEU A 227 -40.61 1.47 7.65
CA LEU A 227 -39.15 1.44 7.50
C LEU A 227 -38.49 0.51 8.52
N ALA A 228 -38.98 0.51 9.76
CA ALA A 228 -38.46 -0.37 10.81
C ALA A 228 -38.71 -1.84 10.49
N GLN A 229 -39.91 -2.17 10.00
CA GLN A 229 -40.23 -3.54 9.58
C GLN A 229 -39.44 -3.94 8.34
N PHE A 230 -39.29 -3.02 7.37
CA PHE A 230 -38.47 -3.24 6.18
C PHE A 230 -37.03 -3.61 6.54
N GLN A 231 -36.38 -2.84 7.42
CA GLN A 231 -34.99 -3.16 7.83
C GLN A 231 -34.92 -4.51 8.52
N LYS A 232 -35.87 -4.81 9.42
CA LYS A 232 -35.92 -6.12 10.09
C LYS A 232 -36.07 -7.28 9.10
N ASP A 233 -36.91 -7.12 8.09
CA ASP A 233 -37.15 -8.15 7.08
C ASP A 233 -35.93 -8.33 6.17
N VAL A 234 -35.29 -7.23 5.76
CA VAL A 234 -34.06 -7.25 4.96
C VAL A 234 -32.89 -7.84 5.74
N ASP A 235 -32.73 -7.50 7.01
CA ASP A 235 -31.69 -8.09 7.85
C ASP A 235 -31.92 -9.59 8.11
N ALA A 236 -33.17 -10.06 8.03
CA ALA A 236 -33.50 -11.47 8.27
C ALA A 236 -33.16 -12.38 7.07
N ASP A 237 -33.25 -11.88 5.83
CA ASP A 237 -33.08 -12.71 4.64
C ASP A 237 -32.24 -12.13 3.50
N LEU A 238 -31.73 -10.90 3.66
CA LEU A 238 -30.93 -10.17 2.69
C LEU A 238 -31.55 -10.05 1.31
N LYS A 239 -32.89 -9.93 1.24
CA LYS A 239 -33.60 -9.77 -0.03
C LYS A 239 -33.99 -8.31 -0.31
N PRO A 240 -33.66 -7.78 -1.51
CA PRO A 240 -34.23 -6.53 -2.00
C PRO A 240 -35.76 -6.52 -1.97
N ARG A 241 -36.34 -5.37 -1.61
CA ARG A 241 -37.80 -5.18 -1.49
C ARG A 241 -38.26 -3.84 -2.05
N SER A 242 -37.46 -3.31 -2.96
CA SER A 242 -37.67 -2.05 -3.65
C SER A 242 -39.01 -1.99 -4.38
N ARG A 243 -39.53 -0.77 -4.59
CA ARG A 243 -40.81 -0.54 -5.27
C ARG A 243 -40.98 0.92 -5.72
N VAL A 244 -41.76 1.12 -6.76
CA VAL A 244 -42.25 2.46 -7.15
C VAL A 244 -43.44 2.83 -6.25
N LEU A 245 -43.48 4.08 -5.81
CA LEU A 245 -44.58 4.63 -5.02
C LEU A 245 -45.52 5.44 -5.91
N ASP A 246 -46.80 5.43 -5.57
CA ASP A 246 -47.80 6.32 -6.15
C ASP A 246 -47.73 7.70 -5.46
N ALA A 247 -46.58 8.35 -5.60
CA ALA A 247 -46.28 9.66 -5.03
C ALA A 247 -45.26 10.39 -5.90
N THR A 248 -45.45 11.70 -6.07
CA THR A 248 -44.52 12.59 -6.78
C THR A 248 -43.82 13.49 -5.78
N LEU A 249 -42.51 13.65 -5.91
CA LEU A 249 -41.74 14.64 -5.17
C LEU A 249 -41.32 15.75 -6.12
N THR A 250 -41.57 16.99 -5.70
CA THR A 250 -41.17 18.21 -6.41
C THR A 250 -40.30 19.05 -5.49
N GLY A 251 -39.25 19.67 -6.06
CA GLY A 251 -38.44 20.62 -5.32
C GLY A 251 -37.29 21.18 -6.13
N ASN A 252 -36.50 22.04 -5.48
CA ASN A 252 -35.30 22.63 -6.01
C ASN A 252 -34.18 22.59 -4.96
N VAL A 253 -33.01 22.14 -5.40
CA VAL A 253 -31.77 22.26 -4.64
C VAL A 253 -30.93 23.38 -5.22
N ASP A 254 -30.40 24.24 -4.36
CA ASP A 254 -29.56 25.38 -4.71
C ASP A 254 -28.36 25.40 -3.76
N ILE A 255 -27.18 25.03 -4.25
CA ILE A 255 -25.94 25.05 -3.47
C ILE A 255 -24.93 25.93 -4.19
N ALA A 256 -24.25 26.80 -3.43
CA ALA A 256 -23.12 27.59 -3.91
C ALA A 256 -21.82 27.08 -3.28
N ALA A 257 -20.74 27.02 -4.06
CA ALA A 257 -19.41 26.77 -3.51
C ALA A 257 -18.94 27.98 -2.68
N THR A 258 -18.28 27.71 -1.56
CA THR A 258 -17.60 28.72 -0.74
C THR A 258 -16.09 28.60 -0.93
N TYR A 259 -15.40 29.74 -0.91
CA TYR A 259 -13.97 29.85 -1.17
C TYR A 259 -13.28 30.57 -0.01
N ALA A 260 -12.02 30.21 0.26
CA ALA A 260 -11.09 31.02 1.04
C ALA A 260 -9.97 31.55 0.14
N ASP A 261 -9.41 32.69 0.52
CA ASP A 261 -8.20 33.21 -0.11
C ASP A 261 -6.98 32.46 0.44
N ALA A 262 -6.13 31.97 -0.46
CA ALA A 262 -4.82 31.42 -0.16
C ALA A 262 -3.73 32.19 -0.93
N GLU A 263 -2.47 32.00 -0.55
CA GLU A 263 -1.36 32.65 -1.23
C GLU A 263 -0.10 31.78 -1.27
N ASN A 264 0.54 31.71 -2.43
CA ASN A 264 1.89 31.18 -2.53
C ASN A 264 2.88 32.31 -2.21
N VAL A 265 4.01 31.99 -1.59
CA VAL A 265 5.08 32.96 -1.31
C VAL A 265 6.37 32.52 -1.98
N ALA A 266 6.91 33.32 -2.90
CA ALA A 266 8.09 32.96 -3.67
C ALA A 266 9.09 34.10 -3.90
N GLY A 267 10.37 33.74 -3.90
CA GLY A 267 11.50 34.63 -4.14
C GLY A 267 12.47 34.07 -5.18
N ILE A 268 13.18 34.97 -5.89
CA ILE A 268 14.07 34.63 -7.00
C ILE A 268 15.51 35.01 -6.67
N LEU A 269 16.44 34.08 -6.89
CA LEU A 269 17.86 34.35 -7.03
C LEU A 269 18.19 34.42 -8.54
N PRO A 270 18.42 35.62 -9.11
CA PRO A 270 18.55 35.76 -10.56
C PRO A 270 19.75 35.01 -11.11
N GLY A 271 19.55 34.36 -12.26
CA GLY A 271 20.61 33.72 -13.01
C GLY A 271 21.66 34.70 -13.55
N ARG A 272 22.80 34.18 -13.99
CA ARG A 272 23.91 34.93 -14.59
C ARG A 272 24.45 34.17 -15.79
N GLY A 273 25.08 34.87 -16.73
CA GLY A 273 25.77 34.22 -17.85
C GLY A 273 24.82 33.54 -18.83
N LYS A 274 25.27 32.41 -19.39
CA LYS A 274 24.55 31.67 -20.43
C LYS A 274 23.37 30.89 -19.88
N LEU A 275 23.44 30.49 -18.60
CA LEU A 275 22.40 29.73 -17.92
C LEU A 275 21.29 30.62 -17.34
N ALA A 276 21.38 31.95 -17.46
CA ALA A 276 20.52 32.89 -16.75
C ALA A 276 19.00 32.66 -16.97
N ASN A 277 18.62 32.19 -18.15
CA ASN A 277 17.22 31.96 -18.52
C ASN A 277 16.68 30.59 -18.09
N GLU A 278 17.53 29.66 -17.67
CA GLU A 278 17.11 28.37 -17.15
C GLU A 278 16.74 28.48 -15.67
N VAL A 279 15.75 27.73 -15.23
CA VAL A 279 15.16 27.85 -13.89
C VAL A 279 15.28 26.54 -13.10
N VAL A 280 15.65 26.62 -11.83
CA VAL A 280 15.51 25.54 -10.84
C VAL A 280 14.53 26.01 -9.78
N VAL A 281 13.51 25.21 -9.47
CA VAL A 281 12.55 25.49 -8.40
C VAL A 281 12.93 24.68 -7.17
N VAL A 282 12.93 25.30 -5.99
CA VAL A 282 13.05 24.63 -4.69
C VAL A 282 11.83 25.03 -3.86
N GLY A 283 11.07 24.07 -3.35
CA GLY A 283 9.82 24.39 -2.67
C GLY A 283 9.37 23.39 -1.61
N ALA A 284 8.33 23.79 -0.89
CA ALA A 284 7.61 23.06 0.15
C ALA A 284 6.26 23.75 0.37
N HIS A 285 5.20 23.04 0.75
CA HIS A 285 4.00 23.68 1.29
C HIS A 285 4.24 24.21 2.71
N TYR A 286 3.43 25.19 3.12
CA TYR A 286 3.48 25.80 4.46
C TYR A 286 2.11 25.87 5.18
N ASP A 287 1.00 25.54 4.50
CA ASP A 287 -0.29 25.38 5.15
C ASP A 287 -0.37 24.04 5.90
N HIS A 288 -1.21 23.97 6.94
CA HIS A 288 -1.50 22.71 7.63
C HIS A 288 -2.97 22.71 8.09
N LEU A 289 -3.38 21.81 8.98
CA LEU A 289 -4.80 21.56 9.30
C LEU A 289 -5.48 22.60 10.22
N GLY A 290 -4.76 23.61 10.71
CA GLY A 290 -5.33 24.61 11.60
C GLY A 290 -5.81 24.02 12.93
N TYR A 291 -7.14 23.96 13.13
CA TYR A 291 -7.76 23.37 14.32
C TYR A 291 -8.23 21.91 14.11
N GLY A 292 -7.70 21.24 13.08
CA GLY A 292 -8.01 19.85 12.76
C GLY A 292 -9.30 19.68 11.95
N GLY A 293 -10.08 18.65 12.30
CA GLY A 293 -11.30 18.30 11.59
C GLY A 293 -11.05 17.31 10.45
N LYS A 294 -11.61 17.59 9.27
CA LYS A 294 -11.51 16.67 8.12
C LYS A 294 -10.08 16.68 7.57
N GLY A 295 -9.42 15.51 7.60
CA GLY A 295 -7.99 15.36 7.26
C GLY A 295 -7.14 15.02 8.49
N SER A 296 -7.59 15.39 9.69
CA SER A 296 -6.95 15.02 10.96
C SER A 296 -7.12 13.53 11.28
N MET A 297 -6.11 12.92 11.90
CA MET A 297 -6.26 11.59 12.52
C MET A 297 -7.02 11.63 13.85
N LYS A 298 -7.32 12.84 14.36
CA LYS A 298 -8.18 13.10 15.52
C LYS A 298 -9.34 14.05 15.14
N PRO A 299 -10.22 13.67 14.21
CA PRO A 299 -11.20 14.57 13.61
C PRO A 299 -12.26 15.11 14.60
N ASN A 300 -12.38 14.51 15.79
CA ASN A 300 -13.30 14.92 16.84
C ASN A 300 -12.66 15.84 17.90
N GLU A 301 -11.37 16.13 17.77
CA GLU A 301 -10.63 17.01 18.68
C GLU A 301 -10.46 18.39 18.04
N HIS A 302 -10.95 19.44 18.71
CA HIS A 302 -10.72 20.82 18.29
C HIS A 302 -9.50 21.37 19.02
N ALA A 303 -8.32 21.05 18.47
CA ALA A 303 -7.03 21.47 18.99
C ALA A 303 -6.17 22.01 17.85
N ILE A 304 -5.21 22.87 18.18
CA ILE A 304 -4.26 23.38 17.19
C ILE A 304 -3.39 22.22 16.70
N HIS A 305 -3.36 22.01 15.40
CA HIS A 305 -2.46 21.08 14.74
C HIS A 305 -1.26 21.90 14.28
N ASN A 306 -0.18 21.89 15.06
CA ASN A 306 0.96 22.76 14.80
C ASN A 306 1.75 22.32 13.56
N GLY A 307 1.71 21.04 13.19
CA GLY A 307 2.32 20.53 11.96
C GLY A 307 3.82 20.80 11.91
N ALA A 308 4.55 20.35 12.93
CA ALA A 308 5.97 20.64 13.05
C ALA A 308 6.81 19.85 12.03
N ASP A 309 6.50 18.57 11.83
CA ASP A 309 7.11 17.76 10.78
C ASP A 309 6.36 17.97 9.47
N ASP A 310 5.04 17.76 9.48
CA ASP A 310 4.12 18.06 8.38
C ASP A 310 3.47 19.43 8.62
N ASN A 311 4.08 20.53 8.22
CA ASN A 311 5.15 20.66 7.21
C ASN A 311 6.19 21.72 7.57
N ALA A 312 6.17 22.24 8.80
CA ALA A 312 7.04 23.35 9.19
C ALA A 312 8.53 22.99 8.98
N SER A 313 8.89 21.71 9.14
CA SER A 313 10.22 21.18 8.87
C SER A 313 10.67 21.40 7.41
N GLY A 314 9.80 21.11 6.43
CA GLY A 314 10.06 21.29 5.01
C GLY A 314 10.20 22.77 4.64
N THR A 315 9.24 23.59 5.06
CA THR A 315 9.30 25.05 4.86
C THR A 315 10.58 25.65 5.48
N ALA A 316 10.92 25.28 6.70
CA ALA A 316 12.13 25.74 7.37
C ALA A 316 13.41 25.30 6.64
N ALA A 317 13.47 24.05 6.18
CA ALA A 317 14.60 23.53 5.44
C ALA A 317 14.81 24.26 4.10
N VAL A 318 13.73 24.61 3.38
CA VAL A 318 13.78 25.43 2.17
C VAL A 318 14.31 26.84 2.46
N LEU A 319 13.85 27.48 3.54
CA LEU A 319 14.31 28.84 3.93
C LEU A 319 15.81 28.85 4.28
N VAL A 320 16.29 27.85 5.01
CA VAL A 320 17.71 27.69 5.33
C VAL A 320 18.53 27.39 4.08
N ALA A 321 18.02 26.52 3.19
CA ALA A 321 18.67 26.19 1.93
C ALA A 321 18.75 27.40 0.99
N ALA A 322 17.73 28.25 0.96
CA ALA A 322 17.71 29.49 0.18
C ALA A 322 18.85 30.43 0.56
N LYS A 323 19.07 30.65 1.86
CA LYS A 323 20.21 31.45 2.33
C LYS A 323 21.53 30.80 1.96
N ARG A 324 21.66 29.49 2.20
CA ARG A 324 22.86 28.71 1.88
C ARG A 324 23.22 28.76 0.39
N LEU A 325 22.23 28.72 -0.49
CA LEU A 325 22.40 28.84 -1.94
C LEU A 325 23.00 30.17 -2.37
N THR A 326 22.63 31.28 -1.71
CA THR A 326 23.23 32.59 -2.01
C THR A 326 24.74 32.59 -1.75
N GLU A 327 25.20 31.87 -0.73
CA GLU A 327 26.61 31.73 -0.39
C GLU A 327 27.34 30.80 -1.36
N LEU A 328 26.78 29.62 -1.62
CA LEU A 328 27.37 28.60 -2.51
C LEU A 328 27.49 29.09 -3.97
N LEU A 329 26.69 30.08 -4.36
CA LEU A 329 26.62 30.59 -5.73
C LEU A 329 27.10 32.04 -5.88
N LYS A 330 27.67 32.65 -4.82
CA LYS A 330 28.07 34.06 -4.83
C LYS A 330 29.10 34.38 -5.93
N ASP A 331 30.07 33.48 -6.09
CA ASP A 331 31.22 33.61 -7.00
C ASP A 331 30.97 32.94 -8.36
N ALA A 332 29.80 32.34 -8.57
CA ALA A 332 29.44 31.73 -9.85
C ALA A 332 29.24 32.83 -10.92
N THR A 333 30.04 32.76 -11.98
CA THR A 333 29.98 33.68 -13.13
C THR A 333 28.90 33.28 -14.12
N ASP A 334 28.55 32.00 -14.18
CA ASP A 334 27.44 31.42 -14.95
C ASP A 334 26.55 30.61 -14.00
N ARG A 335 25.24 30.86 -13.97
CA ARG A 335 24.28 30.13 -13.13
C ARG A 335 22.83 30.28 -13.60
N ARG A 336 22.03 29.24 -13.37
CA ARG A 336 20.57 29.25 -13.52
C ARG A 336 19.92 30.21 -12.54
N THR A 337 18.73 30.67 -12.90
CA THR A 337 17.82 31.33 -11.97
C THR A 337 17.27 30.30 -10.99
N ILE A 338 17.27 30.60 -9.69
CA ILE A 338 16.62 29.76 -8.67
C ILE A 338 15.35 30.45 -8.20
N VAL A 339 14.23 29.73 -8.20
CA VAL A 339 12.98 30.16 -7.59
C VAL A 339 12.79 29.36 -6.30
N ILE A 340 12.70 30.06 -5.17
CA ILE A 340 12.29 29.49 -3.89
C ILE A 340 10.79 29.71 -3.76
N ALA A 341 9.99 28.64 -3.73
CA ALA A 341 8.52 28.72 -3.75
C ALA A 341 7.91 27.96 -2.57
N LEU A 342 7.13 28.66 -1.74
CA LEU A 342 6.41 28.08 -0.60
C LEU A 342 4.92 28.09 -0.91
N PHE A 343 4.30 26.91 -0.96
CA PHE A 343 2.93 26.70 -1.44
C PHE A 343 1.91 26.69 -0.29
N SER A 344 0.69 27.13 -0.57
CA SER A 344 -0.44 27.02 0.35
C SER A 344 -1.55 26.14 -0.25
N ALA A 345 -2.50 25.67 0.55
CA ALA A 345 -3.60 24.80 0.15
C ALA A 345 -3.19 23.42 -0.39
N GLU A 346 -2.06 22.88 0.06
CA GLU A 346 -1.62 21.52 -0.28
C GLU A 346 -2.54 20.48 0.38
N GLU A 347 -2.92 20.71 1.65
CA GLU A 347 -3.73 19.83 2.52
C GLU A 347 -5.12 19.54 1.98
N VAL A 348 -5.58 20.39 1.06
CA VAL A 348 -6.86 20.28 0.37
C VAL A 348 -6.68 19.87 -1.09
N GLY A 349 -5.54 19.30 -1.46
CA GLY A 349 -5.28 18.70 -2.78
C GLY A 349 -4.42 19.55 -3.72
N LEU A 350 -3.22 19.96 -3.27
CA LEU A 350 -2.18 20.62 -4.11
C LEU A 350 -2.61 21.96 -4.72
N GLY A 351 -3.49 22.72 -4.06
CA GLY A 351 -4.07 23.95 -4.62
C GLY A 351 -3.03 24.99 -5.01
N GLY A 352 -2.02 25.22 -4.17
CA GLY A 352 -0.97 26.20 -4.39
C GLY A 352 -0.01 25.86 -5.51
N SER A 353 0.58 24.67 -5.52
CA SER A 353 1.49 24.26 -6.59
C SER A 353 0.77 24.12 -7.94
N SER A 354 -0.49 23.65 -7.94
CA SER A 354 -1.33 23.61 -9.15
C SER A 354 -1.57 25.01 -9.71
N TYR A 355 -1.90 25.98 -8.86
CA TYR A 355 -2.06 27.37 -9.29
C TYR A 355 -0.75 27.98 -9.77
N PHE A 356 0.38 27.65 -9.12
CA PHE A 356 1.70 28.14 -9.49
C PHE A 356 2.11 27.68 -10.89
N VAL A 357 1.94 26.40 -11.24
CA VAL A 357 2.30 25.90 -12.58
C VAL A 357 1.36 26.41 -13.67
N ALA A 358 0.10 26.68 -13.35
CA ALA A 358 -0.86 27.31 -14.26
C ALA A 358 -0.57 28.80 -14.48
N HIS A 359 0.00 29.48 -13.48
CA HIS A 359 0.32 30.92 -13.51
C HIS A 359 1.77 31.19 -13.09
N PRO A 360 2.77 30.66 -13.83
CA PRO A 360 4.14 30.63 -13.34
C PRO A 360 4.80 32.04 -13.43
N PRO A 361 5.67 32.41 -12.47
CA PRO A 361 6.35 33.71 -12.48
C PRO A 361 7.37 33.86 -13.60
N LEU A 362 7.84 32.74 -14.14
CA LEU A 362 8.75 32.62 -15.27
C LEU A 362 8.20 31.53 -16.22
N PRO A 363 8.51 31.56 -17.53
CA PRO A 363 8.00 30.55 -18.47
C PRO A 363 8.28 29.13 -17.98
N LEU A 364 7.23 28.31 -17.85
CA LEU A 364 7.34 26.95 -17.32
C LEU A 364 8.31 26.08 -18.14
N ALA A 365 8.37 26.29 -19.46
CA ALA A 365 9.30 25.63 -20.38
C ALA A 365 10.79 25.86 -20.06
N ASN A 366 11.11 26.88 -19.25
CA ASN A 366 12.48 27.16 -18.82
C ASN A 366 12.88 26.43 -17.54
N VAL A 367 11.92 25.81 -16.83
CA VAL A 367 12.18 25.07 -15.60
C VAL A 367 12.87 23.74 -15.95
N LYS A 368 14.05 23.53 -15.38
CA LYS A 368 14.90 22.35 -15.58
C LYS A 368 14.69 21.27 -14.54
N ALA A 369 14.33 21.66 -13.33
CA ALA A 369 13.99 20.74 -12.26
C ALA A 369 13.22 21.44 -11.14
N MET A 370 12.47 20.65 -10.38
CA MET A 370 11.89 21.06 -9.11
C MET A 370 12.36 20.13 -7.98
N ILE A 371 12.82 20.72 -6.88
CA ILE A 371 13.19 20.02 -5.65
C ILE A 371 12.13 20.34 -4.59
N ASN A 372 11.38 19.35 -4.14
CA ASN A 372 10.36 19.47 -3.10
C ASN A 372 10.89 18.98 -1.75
N LEU A 373 10.39 19.57 -0.66
CA LEU A 373 10.65 19.12 0.70
C LEU A 373 9.33 19.05 1.46
N ASP A 374 9.12 17.93 2.14
CA ASP A 374 8.01 17.70 3.05
C ASP A 374 8.45 16.72 4.15
N MET A 375 7.93 16.87 5.37
CA MET A 375 8.23 16.04 6.54
C MET A 375 9.70 15.58 6.61
N VAL A 376 10.61 16.53 6.78
CA VAL A 376 12.07 16.29 6.86
C VAL A 376 12.63 16.41 8.28
N GLY A 377 11.75 16.54 9.27
CA GLY A 377 12.03 16.71 10.69
C GLY A 377 12.10 15.40 11.49
N ALA A 378 11.71 14.26 10.94
CA ALA A 378 11.71 12.97 11.64
C ALA A 378 12.86 12.02 11.22
N MET A 379 13.98 12.56 10.74
CA MET A 379 15.13 11.75 10.29
C MET A 379 15.64 10.78 11.37
N HIS A 380 15.83 9.52 11.00
CA HIS A 380 16.43 8.46 11.83
C HIS A 380 17.54 7.75 11.05
N ASP A 381 18.59 7.29 11.71
CA ASP A 381 19.78 6.62 11.11
C ASP A 381 20.42 7.37 9.94
N ASP A 382 20.39 8.71 9.96
CA ASP A 382 20.87 9.56 8.86
C ASP A 382 20.24 9.23 7.49
N LYS A 383 19.03 8.65 7.52
CA LYS A 383 18.29 8.24 6.32
C LYS A 383 17.41 9.36 5.79
N LEU A 384 17.58 9.70 4.52
CA LEU A 384 16.72 10.64 3.80
C LEU A 384 16.12 9.95 2.58
N ILE A 385 14.80 9.98 2.44
CA ILE A 385 14.10 9.43 1.28
C ILE A 385 14.09 10.48 0.17
N ALA A 386 14.35 10.07 -1.07
CA ALA A 386 14.35 10.93 -2.25
C ALA A 386 13.43 10.33 -3.33
N LEU A 387 12.15 10.72 -3.31
CA LEU A 387 11.14 10.26 -4.27
C LEU A 387 11.24 11.05 -5.58
N GLY A 388 11.01 10.41 -6.72
CA GLY A 388 11.10 11.04 -8.05
C GLY A 388 12.46 10.89 -8.74
N SER A 389 13.36 10.09 -8.17
CA SER A 389 14.72 9.89 -8.72
C SER A 389 14.75 9.23 -10.11
N GLU A 390 13.66 8.60 -10.56
CA GLU A 390 13.50 8.06 -11.92
C GLU A 390 12.96 9.12 -12.92
N SER A 391 12.58 10.31 -12.46
CA SER A 391 12.13 11.41 -13.34
C SER A 391 13.24 12.00 -14.23
N ALA A 392 14.50 11.71 -13.91
CA ALA A 392 15.66 11.99 -14.73
C ALA A 392 16.83 11.05 -14.39
N PRO A 393 17.58 10.52 -15.37
CA PRO A 393 18.67 9.58 -15.12
C PRO A 393 19.83 10.20 -14.34
N GLU A 394 19.98 11.52 -14.35
CA GLU A 394 21.05 12.22 -13.66
C GLU A 394 20.88 12.26 -12.13
N TRP A 395 19.67 12.01 -11.60
CA TRP A 395 19.40 12.15 -10.17
C TRP A 395 20.24 11.23 -9.32
N LYS A 396 20.27 9.94 -9.65
CA LYS A 396 20.93 8.94 -8.80
C LYS A 396 22.40 9.29 -8.53
N SER A 397 23.17 9.60 -9.57
CA SER A 397 24.58 9.96 -9.41
C SER A 397 24.79 11.27 -8.65
N LEU A 398 23.89 12.25 -8.81
CA LEU A 398 23.94 13.50 -8.06
C LEU A 398 23.63 13.28 -6.57
N LEU A 399 22.58 12.50 -6.27
CA LEU A 399 22.15 12.19 -4.92
C LEU A 399 23.20 11.35 -4.17
N ASP A 400 23.75 10.31 -4.80
CA ASP A 400 24.79 9.46 -4.21
C ASP A 400 26.04 10.28 -3.84
N ARG A 401 26.46 11.20 -4.72
CA ARG A 401 27.62 12.06 -4.49
C ARG A 401 27.40 13.02 -3.33
N VAL A 402 26.31 13.77 -3.35
CA VAL A 402 26.02 14.77 -2.31
C VAL A 402 25.70 14.09 -0.97
N GLY A 403 24.97 12.98 -0.99
CA GLY A 403 24.69 12.17 0.20
C GLY A 403 25.96 11.64 0.84
N GLY A 404 26.91 11.12 0.04
CA GLY A 404 28.21 10.67 0.52
C GLY A 404 29.05 11.79 1.17
N GLU A 405 29.03 13.01 0.62
CA GLU A 405 29.70 14.18 1.20
C GLU A 405 29.10 14.60 2.56
N LEU A 406 27.81 14.35 2.77
CA LEU A 406 27.07 14.71 3.98
C LEU A 406 26.92 13.56 4.98
N HIS A 407 27.44 12.38 4.64
CA HIS A 407 27.24 11.15 5.41
C HIS A 407 25.75 10.81 5.62
N LEU A 408 24.94 11.02 4.57
CA LEU A 408 23.52 10.66 4.54
C LEU A 408 23.30 9.34 3.78
N ASN A 409 22.41 8.51 4.29
CA ASN A 409 21.88 7.35 3.58
C ASN A 409 20.66 7.79 2.74
N VAL A 410 20.89 8.11 1.47
CA VAL A 410 19.82 8.58 0.57
C VAL A 410 19.10 7.39 -0.08
N ALA A 411 17.86 7.14 0.35
CA ALA A 411 17.00 6.12 -0.23
C ALA A 411 16.22 6.71 -1.41
N ALA A 412 16.79 6.60 -2.62
CA ALA A 412 16.23 7.18 -3.85
C ALA A 412 15.36 6.18 -4.63
N SER A 413 14.13 6.56 -4.97
CA SER A 413 13.21 5.78 -5.83
C SER A 413 12.17 6.71 -6.50
N GLY A 414 11.23 6.18 -7.28
CA GLY A 414 10.03 6.92 -7.68
C GLY A 414 10.11 7.67 -9.02
N ASP A 415 8.98 7.75 -9.74
CA ASP A 415 8.83 8.31 -11.09
C ASP A 415 8.67 9.83 -11.05
N GLY A 416 8.25 10.37 -9.92
CA GLY A 416 8.01 11.80 -9.70
C GLY A 416 6.57 12.10 -9.29
N TYR A 417 5.64 11.16 -9.48
CA TYR A 417 4.27 11.25 -8.99
C TYR A 417 4.18 10.83 -7.51
N GLY A 418 3.63 11.70 -6.67
CA GLY A 418 3.44 11.42 -5.24
C GLY A 418 2.41 12.34 -4.57
N PRO A 419 2.20 12.20 -3.25
CA PRO A 419 1.17 12.94 -2.54
C PRO A 419 1.67 14.32 -2.05
N SER A 420 2.44 15.06 -2.87
CA SER A 420 2.94 16.39 -2.48
C SER A 420 3.22 17.25 -3.73
N ASP A 421 3.66 18.50 -3.54
CA ASP A 421 3.68 19.57 -4.55
C ASP A 421 4.49 19.27 -5.81
N GLN A 422 5.48 18.36 -5.76
CA GLN A 422 6.23 17.95 -6.95
C GLN A 422 5.32 17.41 -8.05
N THR A 423 4.16 16.85 -7.70
CA THR A 423 3.21 16.26 -8.65
C THR A 423 2.70 17.28 -9.66
N SER A 424 2.48 18.53 -9.25
CA SER A 424 2.05 19.61 -10.15
C SER A 424 3.09 19.93 -11.24
N PHE A 425 4.38 19.79 -10.91
CA PHE A 425 5.49 19.97 -11.86
C PHE A 425 5.72 18.73 -12.72
N TYR A 426 5.66 17.54 -12.11
CA TYR A 426 5.79 16.27 -12.82
C TYR A 426 4.72 16.10 -13.91
N ALA A 427 3.49 16.52 -13.62
CA ALA A 427 2.37 16.60 -14.57
C ALA A 427 2.69 17.44 -15.82
N HIS A 428 3.67 18.34 -15.75
CA HIS A 428 4.15 19.17 -16.85
C HIS A 428 5.50 18.71 -17.42
N GLN A 429 5.87 17.44 -17.18
CA GLN A 429 7.10 16.81 -17.70
C GLN A 429 8.39 17.52 -17.25
N ILE A 430 8.38 18.06 -16.02
CA ILE A 430 9.56 18.63 -15.39
C ILE A 430 10.20 17.56 -14.50
N PRO A 431 11.54 17.36 -14.54
CA PRO A 431 12.24 16.50 -13.59
C PRO A 431 12.00 16.96 -12.15
N VAL A 432 11.67 16.02 -11.27
CA VAL A 432 11.39 16.33 -9.87
C VAL A 432 12.15 15.42 -8.91
N ILE A 433 12.50 15.95 -7.74
CA ILE A 433 12.91 15.14 -6.59
C ILE A 433 12.22 15.67 -5.35
N HIS A 434 11.71 14.78 -4.50
CA HIS A 434 11.04 15.10 -3.25
C HIS A 434 11.79 14.46 -2.08
N PHE A 435 12.32 15.28 -1.19
CA PHE A 435 12.98 14.85 0.03
C PHE A 435 12.01 14.73 1.21
N PHE A 436 12.05 13.59 1.88
CA PHE A 436 11.10 13.16 2.91
C PHE A 436 11.78 12.23 3.93
N THR A 437 11.24 12.10 5.15
CA THR A 437 11.82 11.21 6.19
C THR A 437 10.95 10.02 6.61
N GLY A 438 9.75 9.86 6.05
CA GLY A 438 8.85 8.76 6.38
C GLY A 438 7.60 9.23 7.12
N THR A 439 6.53 8.44 7.09
CA THR A 439 5.33 8.69 7.89
C THR A 439 5.52 8.20 9.33
N HIS A 440 4.82 8.82 10.28
CA HIS A 440 4.86 8.44 11.69
C HIS A 440 3.50 8.60 12.38
N GLU A 441 3.33 8.04 13.59
CA GLU A 441 2.06 8.02 14.33
C GLU A 441 1.48 9.39 14.71
N ARG A 442 2.29 10.45 14.72
CA ARG A 442 1.85 11.84 15.00
C ARG A 442 1.36 12.59 13.77
N TYR A 443 1.40 11.97 12.59
CA TYR A 443 1.00 12.60 11.34
C TYR A 443 -0.45 13.09 11.43
N HIS A 444 -0.70 14.36 11.06
CA HIS A 444 -2.04 14.96 11.12
C HIS A 444 -2.70 14.90 12.52
N THR A 445 -1.91 14.96 13.59
CA THR A 445 -2.43 15.09 14.97
C THR A 445 -1.92 16.36 15.67
N PRO A 446 -2.55 16.81 16.76
CA PRO A 446 -2.03 17.89 17.59
C PRO A 446 -0.65 17.61 18.21
N GLU A 447 -0.24 16.34 18.28
CA GLU A 447 1.08 15.93 18.79
C GLU A 447 2.23 16.17 17.80
N ASP A 448 1.95 16.53 16.54
CA ASP A 448 2.98 16.98 15.61
C ASP A 448 3.47 18.40 15.98
N ASP A 449 4.28 18.46 17.03
CA ASP A 449 4.81 19.69 17.62
C ASP A 449 6.35 19.73 17.56
N ALA A 450 6.91 20.93 17.68
CA ALA A 450 8.33 21.21 17.48
C ALA A 450 9.25 20.40 18.41
N ASP A 451 8.77 20.01 19.60
CA ASP A 451 9.55 19.20 20.53
C ASP A 451 9.74 17.74 20.07
N ALA A 452 8.97 17.28 19.09
CA ALA A 452 9.12 15.95 18.49
C ALA A 452 10.13 15.91 17.33
N ILE A 453 10.72 17.05 16.96
CA ILE A 453 11.54 17.21 15.76
C ILE A 453 13.01 16.88 16.01
N ASN A 454 13.60 16.11 15.10
CA ASN A 454 15.04 15.98 14.94
C ASN A 454 15.59 17.17 14.14
N PHE A 455 15.94 18.25 14.84
CA PHE A 455 16.48 19.48 14.23
C PHE A 455 17.79 19.26 13.45
N ASP A 456 18.67 18.38 13.93
CA ASP A 456 19.92 18.06 13.25
C ASP A 456 19.67 17.34 11.92
N GLY A 457 18.69 16.42 11.91
CA GLY A 457 18.21 15.75 10.71
C GLY A 457 17.64 16.72 9.68
N ALA A 458 16.74 17.62 10.10
CA ALA A 458 16.19 18.67 9.24
C ALA A 458 17.29 19.59 8.68
N GLN A 459 18.30 19.91 9.48
CA GLN A 459 19.46 20.71 9.05
C GLN A 459 20.29 19.98 7.97
N LYS A 460 20.48 18.66 8.10
CA LYS A 460 21.14 17.83 7.08
C LYS A 460 20.33 17.77 5.79
N ALA A 461 19.00 17.63 5.86
CA ALA A 461 18.12 17.66 4.69
C ALA A 461 18.16 19.01 3.96
N SER A 462 18.24 20.12 4.72
CA SER A 462 18.42 21.46 4.17
C SER A 462 19.76 21.63 3.44
N GLU A 463 20.87 21.15 4.02
CA GLU A 463 22.19 21.22 3.36
C GLU A 463 22.25 20.30 2.11
N MET A 464 21.62 19.12 2.16
CA MET A 464 21.44 18.24 0.99
C MET A 464 20.74 18.99 -0.15
N THR A 465 19.61 19.62 0.16
CA THR A 465 18.84 20.43 -0.79
C THR A 465 19.66 21.56 -1.38
N ALA A 466 20.37 22.33 -0.55
CA ALA A 466 21.18 23.44 -1.00
C ALA A 466 22.31 22.98 -1.94
N ARG A 467 22.96 21.85 -1.67
CA ARG A 467 24.04 21.33 -2.51
C ARG A 467 23.55 20.74 -3.83
N VAL A 468 22.45 19.99 -3.81
CA VAL A 468 21.79 19.50 -5.04
C VAL A 468 21.37 20.69 -5.90
N ALA A 469 20.62 21.64 -5.33
CA ALA A 469 20.19 22.85 -6.05
C ALA A 469 21.37 23.68 -6.56
N ALA A 470 22.48 23.81 -5.82
CA ALA A 470 23.67 24.52 -6.29
C ALA A 470 24.36 23.80 -7.46
N SER A 471 24.39 22.45 -7.45
CA SER A 471 24.91 21.64 -8.55
C SER A 471 24.09 21.85 -9.82
N LEU A 472 22.76 21.89 -9.68
CA LEU A 472 21.86 22.21 -10.79
C LEU A 472 22.07 23.66 -11.24
N ALA A 473 22.18 24.61 -10.32
CA ALA A 473 22.30 26.02 -10.66
C ALA A 473 23.60 26.33 -11.42
N ARG A 474 24.72 25.68 -11.12
CA ARG A 474 25.98 25.84 -11.86
C ARG A 474 25.99 25.14 -13.22
N GLY A 475 24.99 24.30 -13.51
CA GLY A 475 24.98 23.46 -14.69
C GLY A 475 25.93 22.26 -14.61
N ASP A 476 26.44 21.93 -13.41
CA ASP A 476 27.25 20.72 -13.17
C ASP A 476 26.46 19.46 -13.57
N VAL A 477 25.13 19.52 -13.38
CA VAL A 477 24.15 18.53 -13.81
C VAL A 477 22.95 19.25 -14.45
N THR A 478 22.42 18.69 -15.53
CA THR A 478 21.19 19.17 -16.18
C THR A 478 20.23 17.99 -16.31
N PRO A 479 19.26 17.85 -15.39
CA PRO A 479 18.30 16.76 -15.44
C PRO A 479 17.51 16.81 -16.74
N ALA A 480 17.48 15.70 -17.47
CA ALA A 480 16.62 15.54 -18.63
C ALA A 480 15.39 14.74 -18.21
N TYR A 481 14.19 15.28 -18.47
CA TYR A 481 12.96 14.55 -18.14
C TYR A 481 12.99 13.19 -18.83
N ALA A 482 12.95 12.15 -18.02
CA ALA A 482 12.74 10.79 -18.44
C ALA A 482 11.35 10.40 -17.95
N ARG A 483 10.50 10.01 -18.88
CA ARG A 483 9.29 9.29 -18.52
C ARG A 483 9.74 7.93 -17.96
N ALA A 484 9.54 7.72 -16.66
CA ALA A 484 9.93 6.48 -16.01
C ALA A 484 9.25 5.30 -16.72
N THR A 485 10.04 4.29 -17.08
CA THR A 485 9.57 3.04 -17.72
C THR A 485 8.94 2.07 -16.72
N SER A 486 8.97 2.41 -15.44
CA SER A 486 8.48 1.65 -14.31
C SER A 486 7.63 2.55 -13.42
N ALA A 487 6.41 2.10 -13.12
CA ALA A 487 5.57 2.76 -12.12
C ALA A 487 6.16 2.51 -10.72
N PRO A 488 6.27 3.53 -9.86
CA PRO A 488 6.69 3.35 -8.49
C PRO A 488 5.57 2.76 -7.66
N ALA A 489 5.97 2.07 -6.59
CA ALA A 489 5.12 1.92 -5.43
C ALA A 489 4.88 3.32 -4.85
N MET A 490 3.64 3.79 -4.84
CA MET A 490 3.26 4.87 -3.93
C MET A 490 3.27 4.28 -2.52
N GLU A 491 4.24 4.67 -1.70
CA GLU A 491 4.14 4.60 -0.25
C GLU A 491 3.51 5.92 0.22
N GLY A 492 2.31 5.84 0.78
CA GLY A 492 1.51 7.00 1.18
C GLY A 492 0.01 6.68 1.06
N ASP A 493 -0.73 6.98 2.11
CA ASP A 493 -2.13 6.59 2.33
C ASP A 493 -3.07 7.08 1.22
N SER A 494 -3.17 6.28 0.16
CA SER A 494 -4.29 6.32 -0.76
C SER A 494 -4.86 4.92 -0.85
N ARG A 495 -5.81 4.64 0.06
CA ARG A 495 -6.76 3.52 0.03
C ARG A 495 -6.94 2.97 -1.40
N GLY A 496 -6.16 1.92 -1.71
CA GLY A 496 -5.89 1.51 -3.08
C GLY A 496 -6.83 0.41 -3.54
N TYR A 497 -7.87 0.83 -4.25
CA TYR A 497 -8.84 0.00 -4.95
C TYR A 497 -8.19 -1.01 -5.91
N GLY A 498 -8.82 -2.19 -6.02
CA GLY A 498 -8.26 -3.38 -6.67
C GLY A 498 -7.79 -3.20 -8.13
N ALA A 499 -8.51 -2.45 -8.98
CA ALA A 499 -8.17 -2.25 -10.38
C ALA A 499 -7.53 -0.87 -10.67
N TYR A 500 -6.63 -0.84 -11.66
CA TYR A 500 -5.77 0.29 -11.98
C TYR A 500 -5.83 0.62 -13.47
N LEU A 501 -5.96 1.90 -13.81
CA LEU A 501 -5.87 2.37 -15.20
C LEU A 501 -4.56 3.10 -15.51
N GLY A 502 -3.86 3.66 -14.52
CA GLY A 502 -2.60 4.39 -14.76
C GLY A 502 -2.75 5.78 -15.39
N THR A 503 -3.88 6.44 -15.15
CA THR A 503 -4.10 7.84 -15.49
C THR A 503 -3.48 8.77 -14.45
N ILE A 504 -2.93 9.91 -14.89
CA ILE A 504 -2.45 11.01 -14.03
C ILE A 504 -3.42 12.20 -14.25
N PRO A 505 -4.35 12.46 -13.31
CA PRO A 505 -5.29 13.57 -13.43
C PRO A 505 -4.60 14.94 -13.45
N ASP A 506 -5.12 15.86 -14.25
CA ASP A 506 -4.74 17.28 -14.22
C ASP A 506 -5.57 18.01 -13.16
N TYR A 507 -5.01 18.14 -11.96
CA TYR A 507 -5.68 18.80 -10.83
C TYR A 507 -6.00 20.28 -11.11
N SER A 508 -5.21 20.96 -11.94
CA SER A 508 -5.46 22.36 -12.32
C SER A 508 -6.74 22.54 -13.15
N ALA A 509 -7.21 21.47 -13.80
CA ALA A 509 -8.38 21.51 -14.66
C ALA A 509 -9.66 21.01 -13.97
N MET A 510 -9.58 20.50 -12.74
CA MET A 510 -10.72 19.85 -12.08
C MET A 510 -11.85 20.82 -11.72
N GLU A 511 -11.55 22.08 -11.43
CA GLU A 511 -12.57 23.11 -11.20
C GLU A 511 -13.29 23.55 -12.48
N SER A 512 -12.65 23.37 -13.65
CA SER A 512 -13.15 23.85 -14.95
C SER A 512 -13.87 22.79 -15.79
N SER A 513 -13.77 21.50 -15.41
CA SER A 513 -14.35 20.42 -16.22
C SER A 513 -15.88 20.46 -16.21
N THR A 514 -16.47 20.87 -17.33
CA THR A 514 -17.87 20.62 -17.68
C THR A 514 -18.04 19.13 -18.02
N GLY A 515 -17.85 18.27 -17.02
CA GLY A 515 -17.87 16.81 -17.15
C GLY A 515 -16.57 16.22 -17.71
N GLY A 516 -16.08 15.18 -17.03
CA GLY A 516 -14.92 14.38 -17.42
C GLY A 516 -13.69 14.64 -16.57
N VAL A 517 -12.70 13.76 -16.64
CA VAL A 517 -11.42 13.92 -15.93
C VAL A 517 -10.34 14.20 -16.96
N LYS A 518 -9.82 15.44 -16.99
CA LYS A 518 -8.69 15.80 -17.83
C LYS A 518 -7.42 15.13 -17.28
N LEU A 519 -6.63 14.55 -18.17
CA LEU A 519 -5.40 13.86 -17.83
C LEU A 519 -4.21 14.75 -18.14
N ALA A 520 -3.36 15.00 -17.15
CA ALA A 520 -2.08 15.64 -17.39
C ALA A 520 -1.16 14.69 -18.17
N ASP A 521 -1.15 13.42 -17.76
CA ASP A 521 -0.45 12.35 -18.47
C ASP A 521 -1.03 10.97 -18.11
N VAL A 522 -0.36 9.91 -18.57
CA VAL A 522 -0.57 8.52 -18.17
C VAL A 522 0.77 7.90 -17.78
N ARG A 523 0.75 6.92 -16.86
CA ARG A 523 1.97 6.21 -16.46
C ARG A 523 2.45 5.33 -17.61
N SER A 524 3.74 5.45 -17.95
CA SER A 524 4.35 4.66 -19.01
C SER A 524 4.22 3.16 -18.73
N GLY A 525 3.85 2.38 -19.76
CA GLY A 525 3.63 0.94 -19.62
C GLY A 525 2.44 0.55 -18.74
N GLY A 526 1.68 1.54 -18.25
CA GLY A 526 0.43 1.32 -17.54
C GLY A 526 -0.73 1.02 -18.49
N PRO A 527 -1.85 0.50 -17.98
CA PRO A 527 -3.03 0.15 -18.77
C PRO A 527 -3.53 1.25 -19.72
N ALA A 528 -3.54 2.51 -19.27
CA ALA A 528 -3.95 3.66 -20.07
C ALA A 528 -2.98 3.92 -21.24
N ASP A 529 -1.67 3.86 -20.98
CA ASP A 529 -0.63 4.05 -22.00
C ASP A 529 -0.70 2.94 -23.05
N LEU A 530 -0.83 1.68 -22.60
CA LEU A 530 -0.99 0.52 -23.49
C LEU A 530 -2.29 0.56 -24.31
N ALA A 531 -3.36 1.12 -23.76
CA ALA A 531 -4.61 1.36 -24.47
C ALA A 531 -4.54 2.56 -25.44
N GLY A 532 -3.44 3.33 -25.43
CA GLY A 532 -3.26 4.50 -26.28
C GLY A 532 -3.94 5.78 -25.78
N ILE A 533 -4.32 5.83 -24.50
CA ILE A 533 -4.72 7.08 -23.81
C ILE A 533 -3.47 7.95 -23.63
N LYS A 534 -3.61 9.28 -23.76
CA LYS A 534 -2.49 10.23 -23.76
C LYS A 534 -2.74 11.37 -22.79
N GLY A 535 -1.66 12.00 -22.31
CA GLY A 535 -1.75 13.32 -21.69
C GLY A 535 -2.49 14.30 -22.60
N GLY A 536 -3.35 15.13 -21.99
CA GLY A 536 -4.27 16.04 -22.67
C GLY A 536 -5.65 15.45 -22.98
N ASP A 537 -5.84 14.13 -22.92
CA ASP A 537 -7.16 13.51 -23.08
C ASP A 537 -8.09 13.87 -21.91
N THR A 538 -9.40 13.95 -22.15
CA THR A 538 -10.43 14.05 -21.10
C THR A 538 -11.26 12.79 -21.03
N LEU A 539 -11.17 12.03 -19.95
CA LEU A 539 -11.89 10.77 -19.76
C LEU A 539 -13.36 11.05 -19.41
N VAL A 540 -14.29 10.57 -20.24
CA VAL A 540 -15.73 10.89 -20.15
C VAL A 540 -16.63 9.66 -19.96
N GLU A 541 -16.12 8.46 -20.19
CA GLU A 541 -16.86 7.21 -19.96
C GLU A 541 -15.88 6.07 -19.70
N MET A 542 -16.29 5.12 -18.86
CA MET A 542 -15.52 3.94 -18.55
C MET A 542 -16.43 2.77 -18.19
N ALA A 543 -16.29 1.66 -18.90
CA ALA A 543 -17.12 0.46 -18.77
C ALA A 543 -18.63 0.74 -18.77
N GLY A 544 -19.07 1.65 -19.66
CA GLY A 544 -20.47 2.09 -19.75
C GLY A 544 -20.92 3.03 -18.63
N THR A 545 -20.07 3.35 -17.66
CA THR A 545 -20.32 4.37 -16.64
C THR A 545 -19.86 5.73 -17.15
N ARG A 546 -20.75 6.73 -17.15
CA ARG A 546 -20.36 8.11 -17.50
C ARG A 546 -19.48 8.69 -16.41
N ILE A 547 -18.34 9.26 -16.82
CA ILE A 547 -17.37 9.87 -15.91
C ILE A 547 -17.51 11.38 -15.97
N GLN A 548 -18.02 11.98 -14.90
CA GLN A 548 -18.11 13.44 -14.80
C GLN A 548 -17.00 14.03 -13.92
N ASN A 549 -16.39 13.23 -13.04
CA ASN A 549 -15.39 13.67 -12.07
C ASN A 549 -14.51 12.49 -11.61
N LEU A 550 -13.54 12.75 -10.71
CA LEU A 550 -12.58 11.75 -10.25
C LEU A 550 -13.22 10.63 -9.41
N TYR A 551 -14.33 10.90 -8.71
CA TYR A 551 -15.06 9.88 -7.94
C TYR A 551 -15.77 8.90 -8.86
N ASP A 552 -16.43 9.40 -9.90
CA ASP A 552 -17.04 8.55 -10.91
C ASP A 552 -15.99 7.60 -11.50
N MET A 553 -14.80 8.14 -11.85
CA MET A 553 -13.68 7.32 -12.34
C MET A 553 -13.22 6.29 -11.30
N THR A 554 -13.10 6.71 -10.04
CA THR A 554 -12.64 5.84 -8.94
C THR A 554 -13.64 4.72 -8.64
N TYR A 555 -14.93 5.01 -8.59
CA TYR A 555 -16.00 4.04 -8.37
C TYR A 555 -16.18 3.11 -9.56
N ALA A 556 -16.14 3.64 -10.78
CA ALA A 556 -16.20 2.82 -11.97
C ALA A 556 -15.00 1.85 -12.00
N LEU A 557 -13.78 2.27 -11.62
CA LEU A 557 -12.64 1.36 -11.52
C LEU A 557 -12.82 0.28 -10.46
N GLN A 558 -13.45 0.61 -9.32
CA GLN A 558 -13.70 -0.36 -8.25
C GLN A 558 -14.63 -1.51 -8.66
N ASP A 559 -15.54 -1.28 -9.61
CA ASP A 559 -16.47 -2.31 -10.06
C ASP A 559 -15.83 -3.35 -10.98
N HIS A 560 -14.54 -3.16 -11.31
CA HIS A 560 -13.77 -4.07 -12.15
C HIS A 560 -12.60 -4.70 -11.41
N LYS A 561 -12.07 -5.78 -12.00
CA LYS A 561 -10.91 -6.51 -11.47
C LYS A 561 -9.68 -6.25 -12.33
N PRO A 562 -8.46 -6.35 -11.77
CA PRO A 562 -7.25 -6.47 -12.57
C PRO A 562 -7.36 -7.57 -13.63
N GLY A 563 -6.84 -7.30 -14.81
CA GLY A 563 -6.91 -8.18 -15.99
C GLY A 563 -8.19 -8.03 -16.81
N GLU A 564 -9.21 -7.33 -16.30
CA GLU A 564 -10.43 -7.07 -17.06
C GLU A 564 -10.18 -6.01 -18.13
N THR A 565 -10.66 -6.26 -19.36
CA THR A 565 -10.61 -5.28 -20.44
C THR A 565 -11.92 -4.52 -20.50
N ILE A 566 -11.83 -3.21 -20.38
CA ILE A 566 -12.98 -2.32 -20.38
C ILE A 566 -12.89 -1.29 -21.52
N ASP A 567 -14.04 -0.79 -21.95
CA ASP A 567 -14.10 0.35 -22.83
C ASP A 567 -13.85 1.64 -22.04
N VAL A 568 -12.96 2.49 -22.54
CA VAL A 568 -12.66 3.82 -22.02
C VAL A 568 -12.91 4.81 -23.13
N VAL A 569 -13.78 5.79 -22.91
CA VAL A 569 -14.05 6.86 -23.89
C VAL A 569 -13.39 8.15 -23.41
N VAL A 570 -12.55 8.71 -24.27
CA VAL A 570 -11.87 9.98 -24.04
C VAL A 570 -12.27 11.02 -25.09
N LEU A 571 -12.25 12.31 -24.72
CA LEU A 571 -12.23 13.41 -25.65
C LEU A 571 -10.78 13.78 -25.96
N ARG A 572 -10.41 13.65 -27.23
CA ARG A 572 -9.10 14.05 -27.76
C ARG A 572 -9.32 15.11 -28.82
N ASN A 573 -8.86 16.34 -28.57
CA ASN A 573 -9.16 17.49 -29.43
C ASN A 573 -10.67 17.62 -29.71
N GLU A 574 -11.49 17.52 -28.66
CA GLU A 574 -12.97 17.55 -28.70
C GLU A 574 -13.66 16.39 -29.44
N GLN A 575 -12.91 15.43 -30.00
CA GLN A 575 -13.46 14.25 -30.64
C GLN A 575 -13.55 13.08 -29.65
N ARG A 576 -14.69 12.35 -29.66
CA ARG A 576 -14.85 11.12 -28.88
C ARG A 576 -14.03 9.99 -29.48
N VAL A 577 -13.18 9.37 -28.68
CA VAL A 577 -12.36 8.21 -29.02
C VAL A 577 -12.65 7.11 -28.01
N THR A 578 -13.10 5.95 -28.48
CA THR A 578 -13.25 4.75 -27.64
C THR A 578 -11.97 3.92 -27.73
N LEU A 579 -11.43 3.55 -26.58
CA LEU A 579 -10.20 2.78 -26.40
C LEU A 579 -10.51 1.57 -25.52
N HIS A 580 -9.77 0.47 -25.70
CA HIS A 580 -9.94 -0.74 -24.90
C HIS A 580 -8.76 -0.87 -23.95
N ALA A 581 -9.01 -0.74 -22.65
CA ALA A 581 -7.96 -0.78 -21.64
C ALA A 581 -8.09 -2.04 -20.78
N THR A 582 -7.04 -2.87 -20.76
CA THR A 582 -6.93 -3.99 -19.83
C THR A 582 -6.41 -3.46 -18.49
N LEU A 583 -7.31 -3.36 -17.51
CA LEU A 583 -7.00 -2.82 -16.19
C LEU A 583 -5.88 -3.62 -15.52
N GLY A 584 -4.94 -2.93 -14.91
CA GLY A 584 -3.84 -3.51 -14.16
C GLY A 584 -4.16 -3.60 -12.68
N THR A 585 -3.19 -4.04 -11.91
CA THR A 585 -3.08 -3.79 -10.47
C THR A 585 -2.25 -2.52 -10.24
N ARG A 586 -2.55 -1.72 -9.22
CA ARG A 586 -1.66 -0.62 -8.82
C ARG A 586 -0.33 -1.25 -8.37
N GLY A 587 0.76 -0.95 -9.08
CA GLY A 587 2.08 -1.59 -8.89
C GLY A 587 2.37 -2.75 -9.86
N GLY A 588 1.43 -3.11 -10.74
CA GLY A 588 1.63 -4.07 -11.83
C GLY A 588 1.84 -3.35 -13.16
N GLY A 589 3.10 -3.19 -13.59
CA GLY A 589 3.40 -2.90 -14.99
C GLY A 589 2.92 -4.07 -15.85
N GLY A 590 2.09 -3.80 -16.86
CA GLY A 590 1.43 -4.83 -17.64
C GLY A 590 2.39 -5.61 -18.54
N GLN A 591 2.16 -6.92 -18.69
CA GLN A 591 2.49 -7.62 -19.93
C GLN A 591 1.43 -8.67 -20.28
N ALA A 592 0.80 -8.47 -21.43
CA ALA A 592 0.13 -9.49 -22.21
C ALA A 592 1.18 -10.36 -22.94
N ILE A 593 0.85 -11.63 -23.18
CA ILE A 593 1.76 -12.69 -23.60
C ILE A 593 1.82 -12.84 -25.13
N SER A 594 3.04 -12.91 -25.70
CA SER A 594 3.54 -13.84 -26.77
C SER A 594 4.32 -13.14 -27.93
N PRO A 595 5.25 -13.82 -28.66
CA PRO A 595 6.28 -14.82 -28.32
C PRO A 595 7.73 -14.40 -28.72
N VAL A 596 8.73 -15.18 -28.24
CA VAL A 596 10.22 -15.02 -28.17
C VAL A 596 10.96 -14.82 -29.52
N PRO A 597 12.07 -14.02 -29.65
CA PRO A 597 13.45 -14.55 -29.50
C PRO A 597 14.55 -13.65 -28.88
N ALA A 598 15.37 -14.29 -28.03
CA ALA A 598 16.78 -14.14 -27.66
C ALA A 598 17.56 -12.78 -27.63
N HIS A 599 18.21 -12.59 -26.47
CA HIS A 599 19.43 -11.82 -26.13
C HIS A 599 19.40 -10.29 -25.91
N GLY A 600 19.72 -9.89 -24.66
CA GLY A 600 20.31 -8.59 -24.30
C GLY A 600 19.87 -8.06 -22.93
N GLN A 601 20.56 -8.41 -21.85
CA GLN A 601 20.26 -8.03 -20.45
C GLN A 601 20.37 -6.51 -20.18
N ALA A 602 19.38 -5.92 -19.50
CA ALA A 602 19.51 -4.72 -18.66
C ALA A 602 18.57 -4.86 -17.43
N GLY A 603 19.13 -4.70 -16.22
CA GLY A 603 18.66 -5.35 -15.00
C GLY A 603 17.63 -4.60 -14.13
N LEU A 604 16.76 -5.38 -13.50
CA LEU A 604 15.82 -5.01 -12.43
C LEU A 604 16.57 -4.60 -11.13
N PRO A 605 16.01 -3.72 -10.27
CA PRO A 605 16.62 -3.38 -8.99
C PRO A 605 16.79 -4.64 -8.12
N VAL A 606 17.93 -4.72 -7.43
CA VAL A 606 18.36 -5.85 -6.63
C VAL A 606 17.88 -5.65 -5.19
N LEU A 607 17.11 -6.58 -4.64
CA LEU A 607 16.76 -6.62 -3.21
C LEU A 607 18.05 -6.59 -2.39
N HIS A 608 18.25 -5.54 -1.60
CA HIS A 608 19.41 -5.45 -0.71
C HIS A 608 19.09 -6.12 0.63
N ILE A 609 19.78 -7.24 0.91
CA ILE A 609 19.64 -7.97 2.17
C ILE A 609 20.67 -7.42 3.17
N ALA A 610 20.21 -6.65 4.15
CA ALA A 610 21.02 -6.17 5.26
C ALA A 610 21.09 -7.19 6.41
N ALA A 611 20.07 -8.05 6.53
CA ALA A 611 19.99 -9.07 7.57
C ALA A 611 21.19 -10.03 7.53
N GLY A 612 21.57 -10.52 8.72
CA GLY A 612 22.66 -11.47 8.85
C GLY A 612 24.05 -10.90 8.57
N LYS A 613 25.02 -11.80 8.42
CA LYS A 613 26.43 -11.49 8.10
C LYS A 613 26.87 -12.23 6.84
N PRO A 614 27.74 -11.65 6.00
CA PRO A 614 28.38 -12.38 4.92
C PRO A 614 29.02 -13.68 5.42
N PHE A 615 28.88 -14.76 4.65
CA PHE A 615 29.42 -16.07 4.93
C PHE A 615 30.35 -16.50 3.78
N GLU A 616 31.65 -16.28 3.99
CA GLU A 616 32.67 -16.42 2.94
C GLU A 616 33.11 -17.87 2.68
N LYS A 617 32.70 -18.82 3.52
CA LYS A 617 33.11 -20.22 3.35
C LYS A 617 32.34 -20.86 2.21
N THR A 618 33.07 -21.27 1.18
CA THR A 618 32.54 -21.99 0.01
C THR A 618 32.73 -23.50 0.15
N PHE A 619 31.88 -24.27 -0.53
CA PHE A 619 32.00 -25.72 -0.64
C PHE A 619 32.06 -26.12 -2.11
N ASP A 620 32.92 -27.07 -2.43
CA ASP A 620 33.16 -27.50 -3.81
C ASP A 620 31.88 -28.08 -4.43
N GLY A 621 31.50 -27.60 -5.61
CA GLY A 621 30.30 -28.04 -6.33
C GLY A 621 29.06 -27.16 -6.15
N GLU A 622 29.03 -26.23 -5.17
CA GLU A 622 27.90 -25.30 -4.97
C GLU A 622 27.92 -24.14 -5.99
N LYS A 623 27.60 -24.42 -7.26
CA LYS A 623 27.75 -23.45 -8.36
C LYS A 623 26.70 -22.33 -8.40
N HIS A 624 25.52 -22.58 -7.82
CA HIS A 624 24.36 -21.67 -7.89
C HIS A 624 24.29 -20.65 -6.75
N LEU A 625 25.05 -20.85 -5.66
CA LEU A 625 24.95 -20.05 -4.45
C LEU A 625 26.01 -18.95 -4.46
N LYS A 626 25.57 -17.69 -4.58
CA LYS A 626 26.44 -16.50 -4.51
C LYS A 626 26.07 -15.61 -3.34
N ASP A 627 27.03 -14.80 -2.90
CA ASP A 627 26.84 -13.75 -1.91
C ASP A 627 26.12 -14.27 -0.65
N ILE A 628 26.55 -15.45 -0.17
CA ILE A 628 25.89 -16.16 0.92
C ILE A 628 25.96 -15.31 2.19
N ARG A 629 24.83 -15.22 2.90
CA ARG A 629 24.73 -14.59 4.22
C ARG A 629 24.13 -15.55 5.23
N GLN A 630 24.70 -15.57 6.43
CA GLN A 630 24.13 -16.26 7.59
C GLN A 630 23.20 -15.30 8.33
N LEU A 631 21.92 -15.63 8.42
CA LEU A 631 20.87 -14.79 8.97
C LEU A 631 20.67 -14.96 10.48
N THR A 632 20.85 -16.16 11.01
CA THR A 632 20.68 -16.46 12.45
C THR A 632 21.97 -17.02 13.06
N PHE A 633 22.11 -16.91 14.39
CA PHE A 633 23.32 -17.27 15.13
C PHE A 633 22.96 -18.01 16.43
N GLY A 634 22.89 -19.33 16.36
CA GLY A 634 22.63 -20.23 17.49
C GLY A 634 21.22 -20.82 17.49
N GLY A 635 21.03 -21.83 18.35
CA GLY A 635 19.77 -22.55 18.51
C GLY A 635 19.42 -23.40 17.29
N GLU A 636 18.15 -23.78 17.18
CA GLU A 636 17.63 -24.57 16.06
C GLU A 636 16.64 -23.71 15.26
N ASN A 637 16.97 -23.46 13.99
CA ASN A 637 16.14 -22.68 13.07
C ASN A 637 15.71 -23.56 11.89
N ALA A 638 14.45 -23.46 11.48
CA ALA A 638 13.90 -24.24 10.38
C ALA A 638 12.81 -23.47 9.63
N GLU A 639 12.46 -23.96 8.44
CA GLU A 639 11.24 -23.56 7.72
C GLU A 639 11.10 -22.04 7.53
N ALA A 640 12.15 -21.42 6.96
CA ALA A 640 12.12 -20.01 6.64
C ALA A 640 11.40 -19.76 5.31
N TYR A 641 10.30 -19.01 5.33
CA TYR A 641 9.51 -18.75 4.14
C TYR A 641 9.30 -17.26 3.89
N PHE A 642 9.38 -16.86 2.62
CA PHE A 642 9.30 -15.48 2.19
C PHE A 642 7.89 -14.90 2.31
N SER A 643 7.84 -13.62 2.70
CA SER A 643 6.68 -12.75 2.49
C SER A 643 6.44 -12.51 0.98
N PRO A 644 5.22 -12.09 0.58
CA PRO A 644 4.90 -11.88 -0.83
C PRO A 644 5.78 -10.84 -1.55
N ASP A 645 6.29 -9.85 -0.82
CA ASP A 645 7.22 -8.83 -1.33
C ASP A 645 8.70 -9.28 -1.29
N GLY A 646 8.99 -10.48 -0.78
CA GLY A 646 10.33 -11.02 -0.64
C GLY A 646 11.20 -10.36 0.41
N LYS A 647 10.68 -9.39 1.19
CA LYS A 647 11.46 -8.60 2.15
C LYS A 647 11.54 -9.20 3.55
N LYS A 648 10.68 -10.15 3.90
CA LYS A 648 10.63 -10.76 5.24
C LYS A 648 10.65 -12.28 5.15
N LEU A 649 11.09 -12.91 6.22
CA LEU A 649 11.03 -14.36 6.43
C LEU A 649 10.23 -14.65 7.70
N ILE A 650 9.23 -15.51 7.62
CA ILE A 650 8.70 -16.21 8.79
C ILE A 650 9.52 -17.48 8.98
N TYR A 651 9.91 -17.79 10.21
CA TYR A 651 10.70 -18.97 10.49
C TYR A 651 10.45 -19.53 11.88
N GLN A 652 10.70 -20.83 12.03
CA GLN A 652 10.65 -21.51 13.31
C GLN A 652 11.99 -21.39 14.03
N TYR A 653 11.96 -21.07 15.32
CA TYR A 653 13.16 -20.95 16.16
C TYR A 653 12.96 -21.60 17.53
N THR A 654 13.93 -22.42 17.92
CA THR A 654 14.09 -22.98 19.27
C THR A 654 15.40 -22.43 19.88
N PRO A 655 15.32 -21.55 20.89
CA PRO A 655 16.50 -20.91 21.49
C PRO A 655 17.42 -21.88 22.23
N GLU A 656 16.82 -22.82 22.97
CA GLU A 656 17.53 -23.80 23.77
C GLU A 656 17.06 -25.20 23.42
N ARG A 657 18.01 -26.13 23.39
CA ARG A 657 17.74 -27.50 22.95
C ARG A 657 16.74 -28.21 23.86
N GLY A 658 15.67 -28.73 23.28
CA GLY A 658 14.57 -29.34 24.01
C GLY A 658 13.50 -28.34 24.45
N GLY A 659 13.70 -27.04 24.20
CA GLY A 659 12.71 -25.99 24.38
C GLY A 659 11.60 -26.01 23.32
N CYS A 660 10.73 -25.01 23.41
CA CYS A 660 9.58 -24.84 22.54
C CYS A 660 9.94 -24.14 21.24
N ASP A 661 9.58 -24.76 20.12
CA ASP A 661 9.59 -24.11 18.83
C ASP A 661 8.57 -22.97 18.80
N GLN A 662 9.02 -21.77 18.42
CA GLN A 662 8.20 -20.56 18.28
C GLN A 662 8.37 -19.96 16.89
N GLN A 663 7.37 -19.18 16.44
CA GLN A 663 7.41 -18.52 15.14
C GLN A 663 7.91 -17.08 15.27
N TYR A 664 8.84 -16.72 14.39
CA TYR A 664 9.44 -15.40 14.31
C TYR A 664 9.31 -14.85 12.89
N ILE A 665 9.25 -13.53 12.78
CA ILE A 665 9.38 -12.82 11.50
C ILE A 665 10.66 -12.00 11.55
N MET A 666 11.52 -12.20 10.55
CA MET A 666 12.72 -11.41 10.28
C MET A 666 12.50 -10.48 9.09
N ASP A 667 12.85 -9.21 9.23
CA ASP A 667 12.96 -8.28 8.11
C ASP A 667 14.36 -8.38 7.48
N LEU A 668 14.43 -8.73 6.20
CA LEU A 668 15.70 -8.92 5.49
C LEU A 668 16.42 -7.60 5.20
N THR A 669 15.71 -6.47 5.25
CA THR A 669 16.24 -5.13 4.96
C THR A 669 16.77 -4.42 6.20
N THR A 670 16.31 -4.79 7.39
CA THR A 670 16.80 -4.23 8.66
C THR A 670 17.58 -5.25 9.51
N GLY A 671 17.30 -6.54 9.35
CA GLY A 671 17.80 -7.61 10.21
C GLY A 671 17.04 -7.77 11.52
N GLU A 672 16.00 -6.97 11.78
CA GLU A 672 15.16 -7.10 12.97
C GLU A 672 14.38 -8.43 12.92
N SER A 673 14.31 -9.13 14.04
CA SER A 673 13.50 -10.35 14.18
C SER A 673 12.64 -10.30 15.43
N LYS A 674 11.35 -10.63 15.27
CA LYS A 674 10.34 -10.55 16.33
C LYS A 674 9.50 -11.83 16.39
N ARG A 675 9.22 -12.30 17.61
CA ARG A 675 8.31 -13.43 17.85
C ARG A 675 6.88 -13.03 17.52
N VAL A 676 6.19 -13.85 16.74
CA VAL A 676 4.78 -13.64 16.35
C VAL A 676 3.83 -14.67 16.95
N SER A 677 4.36 -15.81 17.43
CA SER A 677 3.60 -16.73 18.26
C SER A 677 3.51 -16.26 19.72
N SER A 678 2.55 -16.83 20.46
CA SER A 678 2.24 -16.42 21.84
C SER A 678 3.36 -16.71 22.86
N GLY A 679 4.29 -17.61 22.55
CA GLY A 679 5.22 -18.18 23.52
C GLY A 679 4.67 -19.40 24.26
N ASN A 680 3.40 -19.74 24.06
CA ASN A 680 2.73 -20.90 24.68
C ASN A 680 2.65 -22.06 23.68
N GLY A 681 2.80 -23.28 24.19
CA GLY A 681 2.76 -24.49 23.38
C GLY A 681 3.92 -24.59 22.38
N ARG A 682 4.03 -25.72 21.69
CA ARG A 682 4.97 -25.87 20.57
C ARG A 682 4.31 -25.37 19.31
N THR A 683 5.05 -24.66 18.46
CA THR A 683 4.58 -24.20 17.15
C THR A 683 5.35 -24.83 16.00
N THR A 684 4.74 -24.89 14.83
CA THR A 684 5.44 -25.33 13.60
C THR A 684 4.82 -24.73 12.34
N CYS A 685 5.56 -24.80 11.22
CA CYS A 685 5.10 -24.46 9.88
C CYS A 685 4.43 -23.08 9.78
N GLY A 686 5.14 -22.02 10.18
CA GLY A 686 4.68 -20.66 9.99
C GLY A 686 4.70 -20.26 8.52
N TYR A 687 3.67 -19.61 7.99
CA TYR A 687 3.63 -19.15 6.59
C TYR A 687 2.90 -17.81 6.47
N PHE A 688 3.32 -16.95 5.53
CA PHE A 688 2.65 -15.67 5.29
C PHE A 688 1.31 -15.83 4.59
N ALA A 689 0.38 -14.93 4.91
CA ALA A 689 -0.80 -14.72 4.10
C ALA A 689 -0.42 -14.06 2.78
N TYR A 690 -0.88 -14.62 1.67
CA TYR A 690 -0.69 -14.05 0.35
C TYR A 690 -2.00 -13.48 -0.18
N PRO A 691 -1.96 -12.41 -1.01
CA PRO A 691 -0.76 -11.76 -1.58
C PRO A 691 -0.20 -10.60 -0.74
N ASN A 692 -0.76 -10.30 0.44
CA ASN A 692 -0.50 -9.04 1.15
C ASN A 692 0.59 -9.11 2.23
N GLY A 693 0.83 -10.28 2.84
CA GLY A 693 1.85 -10.46 3.89
C GLY A 693 1.51 -9.83 5.23
N ASP A 694 0.28 -9.37 5.42
CA ASP A 694 -0.22 -8.68 6.63
C ASP A 694 -0.59 -9.64 7.77
N ARG A 695 -0.82 -10.91 7.43
CA ARG A 695 -1.13 -12.00 8.36
C ARG A 695 -0.16 -13.16 8.19
N VAL A 696 -0.13 -14.03 9.18
CA VAL A 696 0.59 -15.30 9.17
C VAL A 696 -0.29 -16.42 9.69
N ILE A 697 -0.07 -17.63 9.19
CA ILE A 697 -0.59 -18.86 9.79
C ILE A 697 0.56 -19.64 10.43
N TYR A 698 0.26 -20.41 11.46
CA TYR A 698 1.17 -21.39 12.04
C TYR A 698 0.36 -22.41 12.83
N ALA A 699 0.88 -23.62 13.01
CA ALA A 699 0.27 -24.61 13.90
C ALA A 699 0.78 -24.44 15.33
N SER A 700 -0.07 -24.67 16.33
CA SER A 700 0.33 -24.59 17.75
C SER A 700 -0.41 -25.61 18.62
N THR A 701 0.27 -26.12 19.64
CA THR A 701 -0.34 -26.96 20.70
C THR A 701 -0.93 -26.17 21.86
N GLU A 702 -0.92 -24.83 21.78
CA GLU A 702 -1.26 -23.97 22.91
C GLU A 702 -2.69 -24.13 23.44
N ALA A 703 -3.62 -24.66 22.62
CA ALA A 703 -4.98 -25.00 23.06
C ALA A 703 -5.00 -26.07 24.15
N ALA A 704 -4.03 -27.00 24.16
CA ALA A 704 -3.95 -28.06 25.17
C ALA A 704 -3.21 -27.60 26.44
N GLY A 705 -2.40 -26.55 26.35
CA GLY A 705 -1.67 -26.01 27.49
C GLY A 705 -0.50 -25.11 27.05
N ALA A 706 0.02 -24.34 28.01
CA ALA A 706 1.17 -23.47 27.76
C ALA A 706 2.50 -24.24 27.62
N GLU A 707 2.57 -25.43 28.19
CA GLU A 707 3.76 -26.28 28.16
C GLU A 707 3.97 -26.97 26.82
N CYS A 708 5.23 -27.18 26.46
CA CYS A 708 5.55 -27.95 25.27
C CYS A 708 5.33 -29.44 25.47
N PRO A 709 4.79 -30.14 24.44
CA PRO A 709 4.85 -31.58 24.41
C PRO A 709 6.31 -32.07 24.53
N PRO A 710 6.53 -33.14 25.29
CA PRO A 710 7.87 -33.69 25.48
C PRO A 710 8.45 -34.10 24.12
N PRO A 711 9.78 -33.95 23.93
CA PRO A 711 10.42 -34.39 22.70
C PRO A 711 10.26 -35.92 22.53
N PRO A 712 10.15 -36.43 21.28
CA PRO A 712 10.07 -37.87 21.04
C PRO A 712 11.27 -38.63 21.62
N ASP A 713 11.02 -39.84 22.13
CA ASP A 713 12.06 -40.70 22.70
C ASP A 713 13.07 -41.14 21.62
N ARG A 714 14.30 -40.68 21.77
CA ARG A 714 15.41 -40.96 20.85
C ARG A 714 15.82 -42.43 20.81
N SER A 715 15.46 -43.23 21.82
CA SER A 715 15.70 -44.69 21.82
C SER A 715 14.92 -45.40 20.70
N ARG A 716 13.82 -44.79 20.24
CA ARG A 716 12.93 -45.30 19.17
C ARG A 716 13.42 -44.94 17.76
N GLY A 717 14.60 -44.33 17.65
CA GLY A 717 15.16 -43.83 16.39
C GLY A 717 14.67 -42.41 16.05
N TYR A 718 14.85 -42.02 14.79
CA TYR A 718 14.39 -40.72 14.29
C TYR A 718 12.90 -40.79 13.97
N ILE A 719 12.08 -40.25 14.86
CA ILE A 719 10.62 -40.17 14.75
C ILE A 719 10.15 -38.71 14.94
N TRP A 720 9.05 -38.36 14.30
CA TRP A 720 8.39 -37.07 14.45
C TRP A 720 7.13 -37.21 15.30
N GLY A 721 6.91 -36.22 16.18
CA GLY A 721 5.70 -36.13 16.99
C GLY A 721 4.53 -35.57 16.19
N VAL A 722 3.46 -36.35 16.08
CA VAL A 722 2.17 -35.98 15.50
C VAL A 722 1.23 -35.70 16.67
N PHE A 723 1.53 -34.61 17.40
CA PHE A 723 0.83 -34.32 18.64
C PHE A 723 -0.65 -34.02 18.38
N PRO A 724 -1.58 -34.65 19.14
CA PRO A 724 -3.02 -34.56 18.88
C PRO A 724 -3.65 -33.22 19.27
N SER A 725 -2.83 -32.25 19.67
CA SER A 725 -3.24 -30.91 20.09
C SER A 725 -2.83 -29.82 19.12
N TYR A 726 -2.24 -30.17 17.97
CA TYR A 726 -1.88 -29.17 16.98
C TYR A 726 -3.11 -28.67 16.25
N ASP A 727 -3.33 -27.36 16.37
CA ASP A 727 -4.32 -26.62 15.59
C ASP A 727 -3.66 -25.51 14.81
N ILE A 728 -4.25 -25.14 13.67
CA ILE A 728 -3.80 -24.02 12.87
C ILE A 728 -4.37 -22.73 13.46
N TYR A 729 -3.50 -21.74 13.63
CA TYR A 729 -3.82 -20.39 14.05
C TYR A 729 -3.49 -19.42 12.92
N VAL A 730 -4.24 -18.33 12.86
CA VAL A 730 -3.93 -17.14 12.08
C VAL A 730 -3.68 -15.98 13.04
N ALA A 731 -2.72 -15.12 12.73
CA ALA A 731 -2.44 -13.88 13.45
C ALA A 731 -2.04 -12.78 12.45
N ASN A 732 -2.06 -11.53 12.87
CA ASN A 732 -1.38 -10.46 12.14
C ASN A 732 0.13 -10.72 12.13
N ALA A 733 0.84 -10.18 11.15
CA ALA A 733 2.30 -10.32 11.03
C ALA A 733 3.08 -9.71 12.21
N ASP A 734 2.45 -8.88 13.05
CA ASP A 734 3.04 -8.39 14.30
C ASP A 734 2.78 -9.30 15.52
N GLY A 735 2.03 -10.39 15.33
CA GLY A 735 1.58 -11.35 16.35
C GLY A 735 0.24 -11.01 17.01
N SER A 736 -0.41 -9.89 16.66
CA SER A 736 -1.70 -9.47 17.21
C SER A 736 -2.88 -10.21 16.57
N ASN A 737 -4.08 -10.06 17.15
CA ASN A 737 -5.35 -10.59 16.61
C ASN A 737 -5.36 -12.09 16.30
N LYS A 738 -4.64 -12.87 17.12
CA LYS A 738 -4.56 -14.32 16.96
C LYS A 738 -5.95 -14.99 17.06
N LYS A 739 -6.26 -15.86 16.10
CA LYS A 739 -7.47 -16.68 16.03
C LYS A 739 -7.11 -18.13 15.70
N ARG A 740 -7.76 -19.08 16.39
CA ARG A 740 -7.68 -20.51 16.08
C ARG A 740 -8.59 -20.83 14.89
N LEU A 741 -8.05 -21.45 13.83
CA LEU A 741 -8.78 -21.81 12.60
C LEU A 741 -9.31 -23.24 12.64
N THR A 742 -8.57 -24.18 13.24
CA THR A 742 -9.00 -25.58 13.34
C THR A 742 -9.25 -25.97 14.78
N THR A 743 -10.15 -26.93 14.99
CA THR A 743 -10.49 -27.49 16.31
C THR A 743 -10.57 -29.01 16.29
N THR A 744 -9.98 -29.61 15.27
CA THR A 744 -10.06 -31.05 15.04
C THR A 744 -9.23 -31.78 16.09
N ASN A 745 -9.79 -32.85 16.67
CA ASN A 745 -9.01 -33.69 17.57
C ASN A 745 -7.94 -34.43 16.76
N GLY A 746 -6.67 -34.14 17.00
CA GLY A 746 -5.55 -34.69 16.24
C GLY A 746 -4.54 -33.64 15.81
N TYR A 747 -3.89 -33.91 14.69
CA TYR A 747 -2.85 -33.07 14.12
C TYR A 747 -3.44 -32.29 12.94
N ASP A 748 -3.53 -30.97 13.06
CA ASP A 748 -3.73 -30.03 11.95
C ASP A 748 -2.50 -29.09 11.90
N ALA A 749 -1.62 -29.28 10.90
CA ALA A 749 -0.41 -28.48 10.77
C ALA A 749 0.09 -28.39 9.32
N GLU A 750 1.34 -27.97 9.13
CA GLU A 750 1.98 -27.88 7.80
C GLU A 750 1.16 -27.00 6.83
N GLY A 751 0.59 -25.92 7.37
CA GLY A 751 -0.30 -25.03 6.64
C GLY A 751 0.46 -24.03 5.77
N VAL A 752 0.05 -23.92 4.51
CA VAL A 752 0.55 -22.91 3.56
C VAL A 752 -0.62 -22.16 2.92
N TRP A 753 -0.38 -20.91 2.53
CA TRP A 753 -1.37 -20.09 1.86
C TRP A 753 -1.14 -20.11 0.34
N CYS A 754 -2.21 -20.19 -0.43
CA CYS A 754 -2.14 -19.95 -1.87
C CYS A 754 -1.64 -18.52 -2.16
N HIS A 755 -0.67 -18.36 -3.07
CA HIS A 755 -0.09 -17.07 -3.48
C HIS A 755 -1.09 -16.04 -4.03
N LYS A 756 -2.26 -16.49 -4.49
CA LYS A 756 -3.39 -15.65 -4.94
C LYS A 756 -4.41 -15.35 -3.83
N GLY A 757 -4.18 -15.82 -2.61
CA GLY A 757 -5.13 -15.76 -1.50
C GLY A 757 -6.29 -16.76 -1.62
N GLY A 758 -7.21 -16.69 -0.67
CA GLY A 758 -8.49 -17.39 -0.66
C GLY A 758 -8.47 -18.85 -0.20
N ARG A 759 -7.32 -19.52 -0.15
CA ARG A 759 -7.22 -20.94 0.25
C ARG A 759 -5.97 -21.25 1.05
N ILE A 760 -6.12 -22.08 2.08
CA ILE A 760 -5.05 -22.67 2.88
C ILE A 760 -4.98 -24.17 2.58
N LEU A 761 -3.79 -24.69 2.31
CA LEU A 761 -3.48 -26.12 2.17
C LEU A 761 -2.75 -26.58 3.42
N PHE A 762 -3.12 -27.72 3.98
CA PHE A 762 -2.56 -28.19 5.24
C PHE A 762 -2.66 -29.72 5.39
N THR A 763 -1.91 -30.27 6.33
CA THR A 763 -1.91 -31.70 6.66
C THR A 763 -2.81 -31.97 7.85
N SER A 764 -3.63 -33.01 7.76
CA SER A 764 -4.52 -33.40 8.87
C SER A 764 -4.63 -34.91 9.05
N VAL A 765 -4.71 -35.33 10.32
CA VAL A 765 -5.00 -36.74 10.70
C VAL A 765 -6.50 -37.05 10.85
N ARG A 766 -7.37 -36.09 10.54
CA ARG A 766 -8.80 -36.11 10.91
C ARG A 766 -9.59 -37.34 10.44
N ASP A 767 -9.15 -37.97 9.35
CA ASP A 767 -9.79 -39.17 8.79
C ASP A 767 -9.00 -40.46 9.08
N GLY A 768 -8.16 -40.45 10.12
CA GLY A 768 -7.42 -41.61 10.62
C GLY A 768 -6.08 -41.86 9.95
N ASP A 769 -5.70 -41.04 8.98
CA ASP A 769 -4.39 -41.03 8.34
C ASP A 769 -3.94 -39.58 8.06
N LEU A 770 -2.64 -39.36 7.86
CA LEU A 770 -2.11 -38.02 7.57
C LEU A 770 -2.28 -37.68 6.09
N ASP A 771 -3.30 -36.87 5.79
CA ASP A 771 -3.68 -36.48 4.44
C ASP A 771 -3.62 -34.96 4.23
N LEU A 772 -3.60 -34.54 2.97
CA LEU A 772 -3.71 -33.13 2.58
C LEU A 772 -5.17 -32.67 2.51
N TYR A 773 -5.42 -31.47 3.00
CA TYR A 773 -6.71 -30.80 2.98
C TYR A 773 -6.55 -29.36 2.56
N THR A 774 -7.63 -28.79 2.00
CA THR A 774 -7.74 -27.34 1.79
C THR A 774 -8.89 -26.78 2.61
N MET A 775 -8.76 -25.55 3.05
CA MET A 775 -9.83 -24.76 3.69
C MET A 775 -9.81 -23.32 3.20
N ASP A 776 -10.90 -22.60 3.46
CA ASP A 776 -10.94 -21.15 3.28
C ASP A 776 -10.15 -20.44 4.39
N GLU A 777 -9.84 -19.16 4.19
CA GLU A 777 -8.99 -18.38 5.11
C GLU A 777 -9.57 -18.22 6.52
N ASP A 778 -10.88 -18.43 6.69
CA ASP A 778 -11.58 -18.34 7.97
C ASP A 778 -11.67 -19.68 8.72
N GLY A 779 -11.14 -20.77 8.13
CA GLY A 779 -11.20 -22.14 8.63
C GLY A 779 -12.37 -22.97 8.08
N GLY A 780 -13.23 -22.36 7.25
CA GLY A 780 -14.40 -23.01 6.65
C GLY A 780 -14.09 -23.89 5.43
N ASN A 781 -15.14 -24.53 4.90
CA ASN A 781 -15.12 -25.28 3.63
C ASN A 781 -13.96 -26.30 3.48
N VAL A 782 -13.68 -27.04 4.55
CA VAL A 782 -12.59 -28.02 4.53
C VAL A 782 -12.87 -29.15 3.53
N LYS A 783 -11.89 -29.45 2.67
CA LYS A 783 -11.95 -30.50 1.65
C LYS A 783 -10.68 -31.34 1.67
N ARG A 784 -10.84 -32.67 1.66
CA ARG A 784 -9.73 -33.62 1.56
C ARG A 784 -9.23 -33.73 0.12
N LEU A 785 -7.92 -33.73 -0.08
CA LEU A 785 -7.26 -33.84 -1.39
C LEU A 785 -6.62 -35.20 -1.61
N THR A 786 -6.03 -35.82 -0.58
CA THR A 786 -5.40 -37.14 -0.66
C THR A 786 -6.14 -38.15 0.21
N ASN A 787 -6.05 -39.43 -0.15
CA ASN A 787 -6.66 -40.52 0.61
C ASN A 787 -5.92 -41.85 0.45
N THR A 788 -4.67 -41.81 -0.03
CA THR A 788 -3.87 -43.02 -0.22
C THR A 788 -3.14 -43.31 1.07
N VAL A 789 -3.32 -44.52 1.61
CA VAL A 789 -2.78 -44.88 2.91
C VAL A 789 -1.26 -44.64 3.00
N GLY A 790 -0.86 -43.96 4.07
CA GLY A 790 0.49 -43.49 4.32
C GLY A 790 0.51 -42.00 4.67
N TYR A 791 1.71 -41.48 4.91
CA TYR A 791 1.88 -40.07 5.24
C TYR A 791 1.80 -39.24 3.95
N ASP A 792 0.98 -38.19 3.93
CA ASP A 792 0.98 -37.10 2.96
C ASP A 792 1.10 -35.77 3.72
N GLY A 793 2.15 -34.98 3.46
CA GLY A 793 2.33 -33.73 4.18
C GLY A 793 3.38 -32.78 3.60
N GLY A 794 3.54 -31.62 4.22
CA GLY A 794 4.49 -30.57 3.85
C GLY A 794 4.26 -30.04 2.44
N ALA A 795 3.00 -29.77 2.09
CA ALA A 795 2.60 -29.44 0.74
C ALA A 795 2.69 -27.94 0.44
N PHE A 796 3.02 -27.60 -0.80
CA PHE A 796 3.12 -26.21 -1.30
C PHE A 796 2.32 -26.04 -2.58
N PHE A 797 1.68 -24.87 -2.73
CA PHE A 797 1.16 -24.42 -4.02
C PHE A 797 2.30 -23.95 -4.92
N ASN A 798 2.12 -24.10 -6.24
CA ASN A 798 2.86 -23.29 -7.19
C ASN A 798 2.34 -21.83 -7.18
N ALA A 799 3.09 -20.90 -7.78
CA ALA A 799 2.82 -19.46 -7.69
C ALA A 799 1.44 -19.03 -8.22
N ASP A 800 0.83 -19.82 -9.11
CA ASP A 800 -0.50 -19.54 -9.64
C ASP A 800 -1.63 -20.33 -8.96
N CYS A 801 -1.30 -21.12 -7.95
CA CYS A 801 -2.20 -22.00 -7.18
C CYS A 801 -3.01 -23.00 -8.01
N THR A 802 -2.44 -23.47 -9.13
CA THR A 802 -3.05 -24.49 -9.99
C THR A 802 -2.51 -25.89 -9.73
N GLU A 803 -1.32 -26.01 -9.16
CA GLU A 803 -0.67 -27.28 -8.83
C GLU A 803 -0.20 -27.26 -7.37
N ILE A 804 -0.04 -28.46 -6.81
CA ILE A 804 0.58 -28.67 -5.50
C ILE A 804 1.75 -29.65 -5.62
N VAL A 805 2.72 -29.52 -4.72
CA VAL A 805 3.83 -30.47 -4.53
C VAL A 805 3.92 -30.82 -3.06
N TRP A 806 4.20 -32.07 -2.72
CA TRP A 806 4.29 -32.51 -1.33
C TRP A 806 5.20 -33.74 -1.19
N ARG A 807 5.48 -34.13 0.05
CA ARG A 807 6.21 -35.35 0.38
C ARG A 807 5.23 -36.43 0.86
N ALA A 808 5.45 -37.67 0.44
CA ALA A 808 4.57 -38.77 0.80
C ALA A 808 5.31 -40.09 1.04
N SER A 809 4.80 -40.86 2.00
CA SER A 809 5.24 -42.22 2.28
C SER A 809 4.17 -43.21 1.82
N ARG A 810 4.58 -44.30 1.17
CA ARG A 810 3.68 -45.39 0.77
C ARG A 810 4.19 -46.70 1.36
N PHE A 811 3.34 -47.39 2.09
CA PHE A 811 3.71 -48.59 2.84
C PHE A 811 2.88 -49.79 2.40
N GLU A 812 3.51 -50.96 2.42
CA GLU A 812 2.86 -52.25 2.16
C GLU A 812 3.33 -53.30 3.18
N GLY A 813 2.49 -54.32 3.42
CA GLY A 813 2.81 -55.43 4.33
C GLY A 813 3.18 -54.96 5.75
N ALA A 814 4.22 -55.57 6.32
CA ALA A 814 4.65 -55.30 7.70
C ALA A 814 5.03 -53.82 7.96
N ALA A 815 5.52 -53.10 6.94
CA ALA A 815 5.83 -51.69 7.07
C ALA A 815 4.57 -50.81 7.24
N LEU A 816 3.45 -51.24 6.66
CA LEU A 816 2.17 -50.56 6.84
C LEU A 816 1.61 -50.77 8.25
N ASP A 817 1.75 -51.98 8.78
CA ASP A 817 1.34 -52.28 10.16
C ASP A 817 2.17 -51.49 11.18
N GLU A 818 3.49 -51.38 10.95
CA GLU A 818 4.39 -50.55 11.76
C GLU A 818 3.99 -49.06 11.69
N TYR A 819 3.70 -48.54 10.50
CA TYR A 819 3.26 -47.15 10.32
C TYR A 819 1.98 -46.86 11.10
N LYS A 820 0.95 -47.71 10.96
CA LYS A 820 -0.33 -47.55 11.66
C LYS A 820 -0.17 -47.63 13.17
N ALA A 821 0.62 -48.59 13.67
CA ALA A 821 0.91 -48.70 15.09
C ALA A 821 1.58 -47.42 15.61
N LEU A 822 2.59 -46.92 14.90
CA LEU A 822 3.32 -45.73 15.28
C LEU A 822 2.43 -44.45 15.24
N LEU A 823 1.59 -44.32 14.21
CA LEU A 823 0.64 -43.20 14.08
C LEU A 823 -0.40 -43.21 15.20
N SER A 824 -0.87 -44.39 15.62
CA SER A 824 -1.80 -44.53 16.75
C SER A 824 -1.21 -44.07 18.09
N GLU A 825 0.12 -44.06 18.19
CA GLU A 825 0.86 -43.52 19.34
C GLU A 825 1.20 -42.03 19.17
N GLY A 826 0.79 -41.39 18.07
CA GLY A 826 1.09 -39.99 17.76
C GLY A 826 2.48 -39.77 17.18
N PHE A 827 3.03 -40.73 16.43
CA PHE A 827 4.36 -40.61 15.83
C PHE A 827 4.41 -41.09 14.37
N VAL A 828 5.39 -40.59 13.62
CA VAL A 828 5.74 -41.12 12.28
C VAL A 828 7.24 -41.24 12.09
N LYS A 829 7.67 -42.11 11.16
CA LYS A 829 9.08 -42.25 10.75
C LYS A 829 9.31 -41.56 9.40
N PRO A 830 10.06 -40.45 9.36
CA PRO A 830 10.32 -39.69 8.14
C PRO A 830 11.52 -40.23 7.35
N SER A 831 11.58 -41.54 7.11
CA SER A 831 12.75 -42.20 6.52
C SER A 831 12.65 -42.45 5.01
N LYS A 832 11.44 -42.62 4.48
CA LYS A 832 11.17 -42.84 3.05
C LYS A 832 9.99 -41.97 2.63
N MET A 833 10.30 -40.77 2.15
CA MET A 833 9.31 -39.76 1.80
C MET A 833 9.61 -39.29 0.39
N GLU A 834 8.86 -39.80 -0.58
CA GLU A 834 9.00 -39.46 -1.99
C GLU A 834 8.19 -38.21 -2.32
N LEU A 835 8.60 -37.46 -3.33
CA LEU A 835 7.89 -36.25 -3.75
C LEU A 835 6.77 -36.59 -4.72
N TYR A 836 5.66 -35.89 -4.60
CA TYR A 836 4.50 -36.00 -5.47
C TYR A 836 4.05 -34.62 -5.91
N THR A 837 3.35 -34.57 -7.05
CA THR A 837 2.65 -33.36 -7.50
C THR A 837 1.27 -33.72 -8.04
N ALA A 838 0.36 -32.77 -8.01
CA ALA A 838 -1.02 -32.89 -8.47
C ALA A 838 -1.54 -31.52 -8.89
N ASN A 839 -2.71 -31.51 -9.51
CA ASN A 839 -3.54 -30.30 -9.57
C ASN A 839 -3.90 -29.85 -8.14
N ALA A 840 -4.16 -28.56 -7.96
CA ALA A 840 -4.50 -27.96 -6.67
C ALA A 840 -5.82 -28.46 -6.06
N ASP A 841 -6.62 -29.22 -6.80
CA ASP A 841 -7.82 -29.91 -6.32
C ASP A 841 -7.55 -31.38 -5.93
N GLY A 842 -6.28 -31.82 -5.94
CA GLY A 842 -5.86 -33.18 -5.64
C GLY A 842 -5.89 -34.15 -6.83
N THR A 843 -6.41 -33.74 -7.99
CA THR A 843 -6.48 -34.61 -9.17
C THR A 843 -5.12 -34.75 -9.87
N ASN A 844 -4.96 -35.81 -10.66
CA ASN A 844 -3.73 -36.09 -11.42
C ASN A 844 -2.45 -36.20 -10.58
N ALA A 845 -2.57 -36.77 -9.37
CA ALA A 845 -1.44 -37.06 -8.51
C ALA A 845 -0.40 -37.97 -9.19
N ARG A 846 0.86 -37.58 -9.14
CA ARG A 846 1.99 -38.32 -9.72
C ARG A 846 3.23 -38.24 -8.85
N GLN A 847 3.96 -39.36 -8.77
CA GLN A 847 5.22 -39.46 -8.04
C GLN A 847 6.37 -38.88 -8.87
N LEU A 848 7.21 -38.05 -8.25
CA LEU A 848 8.36 -37.38 -8.85
C LEU A 848 9.69 -38.06 -8.54
N THR A 849 9.89 -38.49 -7.29
CA THR A 849 11.14 -39.16 -6.87
C THR A 849 10.90 -40.64 -6.56
N LYS A 850 11.94 -41.46 -6.74
CA LYS A 850 11.96 -42.90 -6.46
C LYS A 850 13.31 -43.34 -5.87
N ASN A 851 13.88 -42.49 -5.02
CA ASN A 851 15.24 -42.67 -4.52
C ASN A 851 15.31 -43.46 -3.21
N GLY A 852 14.16 -43.79 -2.59
CA GLY A 852 14.08 -44.53 -1.34
C GLY A 852 14.61 -43.77 -0.14
N ALA A 853 14.77 -42.45 -0.27
CA ALA A 853 15.34 -41.55 0.71
C ALA A 853 14.25 -40.70 1.40
N ALA A 854 14.66 -39.91 2.38
CA ALA A 854 13.83 -38.86 2.94
C ALA A 854 13.98 -37.62 2.06
N ASN A 855 12.88 -37.14 1.46
CA ASN A 855 12.85 -35.89 0.69
C ASN A 855 11.92 -34.88 1.40
N PHE A 856 12.47 -33.74 1.79
CA PHE A 856 11.79 -32.74 2.62
C PHE A 856 11.57 -31.41 1.91
N CYS A 857 10.49 -30.74 2.30
CA CYS A 857 10.10 -29.38 1.91
C CYS A 857 10.28 -29.10 0.41
N PRO A 858 9.54 -29.83 -0.43
CA PRO A 858 9.54 -29.55 -1.85
C PRO A 858 8.93 -28.18 -2.13
N TYR A 859 9.56 -27.39 -2.97
CA TYR A 859 9.06 -26.08 -3.37
C TYR A 859 9.23 -25.88 -4.88
N PHE A 860 8.27 -25.21 -5.52
CA PHE A 860 8.37 -24.89 -6.94
C PHE A 860 9.42 -23.81 -7.18
N THR A 861 10.20 -23.94 -8.24
CA THR A 861 10.96 -22.78 -8.77
C THR A 861 10.00 -21.68 -9.20
N SER A 862 10.47 -20.43 -9.21
CA SER A 862 9.65 -19.26 -9.60
C SER A 862 9.08 -19.36 -11.02
N ASP A 863 9.75 -20.07 -11.92
CA ASP A 863 9.26 -20.36 -13.27
C ASP A 863 8.28 -21.54 -13.36
N GLY A 864 8.04 -22.25 -12.24
CA GLY A 864 7.15 -23.40 -12.13
C GLY A 864 7.59 -24.64 -12.90
N LYS A 865 8.86 -24.74 -13.32
CA LYS A 865 9.37 -25.85 -14.15
C LYS A 865 10.08 -26.94 -13.36
N ARG A 866 10.61 -26.62 -12.18
CA ARG A 866 11.41 -27.54 -11.36
C ARG A 866 10.95 -27.50 -9.91
N ILE A 867 11.32 -28.54 -9.17
CA ILE A 867 11.08 -28.67 -7.73
C ILE A 867 12.42 -28.69 -7.02
N ILE A 868 12.63 -27.77 -6.08
CA ILE A 868 13.77 -27.78 -5.15
C ILE A 868 13.34 -28.46 -3.85
N TYR A 869 14.23 -29.25 -3.25
CA TYR A 869 13.92 -30.04 -2.05
C TYR A 869 15.22 -30.44 -1.34
N SER A 870 15.12 -30.85 -0.08
CA SER A 870 16.26 -31.45 0.65
C SER A 870 16.17 -32.97 0.64
N SER A 871 17.30 -33.67 0.51
CA SER A 871 17.33 -35.12 0.51
C SER A 871 18.58 -35.69 1.17
N ASN A 872 18.42 -36.84 1.83
CA ASN A 872 19.54 -37.63 2.34
C ASN A 872 19.96 -38.77 1.41
N MET A 873 19.56 -38.73 0.13
CA MET A 873 19.79 -39.83 -0.82
C MET A 873 21.26 -40.17 -1.07
N LEU A 874 22.20 -39.29 -0.70
CA LEU A 874 23.65 -39.54 -0.83
C LEU A 874 24.30 -40.04 0.47
N ASP A 875 23.58 -40.07 1.59
CA ASP A 875 24.10 -40.57 2.86
C ASP A 875 23.46 -41.91 3.24
N PRO A 876 24.21 -43.03 3.17
CA PRO A 876 23.72 -44.33 3.60
C PRO A 876 23.30 -44.39 5.08
N ARG A 877 23.76 -43.45 5.91
CA ARG A 877 23.37 -43.34 7.33
C ARG A 877 22.11 -42.49 7.53
N GLY A 878 21.64 -41.81 6.49
CA GLY A 878 20.40 -41.03 6.44
C GLY A 878 20.38 -39.78 7.32
N ARG A 879 21.55 -39.29 7.77
CA ARG A 879 21.67 -38.12 8.66
C ARG A 879 22.06 -36.86 7.92
N GLU A 880 22.83 -37.00 6.85
CA GLU A 880 23.28 -35.88 6.04
C GLU A 880 22.26 -35.54 4.96
N PHE A 881 21.88 -34.27 4.87
CA PHE A 881 20.92 -33.76 3.90
C PHE A 881 21.57 -32.69 3.04
N ASP A 882 21.36 -32.80 1.74
CA ASP A 882 21.71 -31.76 0.77
C ASP A 882 20.45 -31.26 0.06
N ILE A 883 20.55 -30.08 -0.55
CA ILE A 883 19.50 -29.52 -1.41
C ILE A 883 19.70 -30.04 -2.83
N PHE A 884 18.60 -30.46 -3.45
CA PHE A 884 18.53 -30.93 -4.83
C PHE A 884 17.44 -30.21 -5.60
N ILE A 885 17.55 -30.21 -6.92
CA ILE A 885 16.53 -29.73 -7.84
C ILE A 885 16.24 -30.78 -8.92
N ILE A 886 14.96 -31.02 -9.21
CA ILE A 886 14.51 -31.98 -10.24
C ILE A 886 13.47 -31.32 -11.15
N ASN A 887 13.32 -31.78 -12.39
CA ASN A 887 12.22 -31.33 -13.23
C ASN A 887 10.88 -31.63 -12.58
N LYS A 888 9.92 -30.71 -12.72
CA LYS A 888 8.60 -30.89 -12.11
C LYS A 888 7.87 -32.12 -12.62
N ASP A 889 8.31 -32.70 -13.74
CA ASP A 889 7.77 -33.92 -14.28
C ASP A 889 8.45 -35.21 -13.84
N GLY A 890 9.46 -35.11 -12.97
CA GLY A 890 10.24 -36.24 -12.49
C GLY A 890 11.20 -36.79 -13.54
N THR A 891 11.37 -36.12 -14.69
CA THR A 891 12.33 -36.54 -15.73
C THR A 891 13.72 -35.97 -15.44
N GLY A 892 14.75 -36.69 -15.91
CA GLY A 892 16.15 -36.32 -15.69
C GLY A 892 16.67 -36.69 -14.30
N ASP A 893 17.99 -36.62 -14.14
CA ASP A 893 18.64 -36.87 -12.85
C ASP A 893 18.54 -35.62 -11.95
N PRO A 894 18.28 -35.76 -10.64
CA PRO A 894 18.31 -34.62 -9.73
C PRO A 894 19.70 -33.97 -9.67
N GLU A 895 19.72 -32.64 -9.77
CA GLU A 895 20.92 -31.83 -9.63
C GLU A 895 21.16 -31.48 -8.17
N ARG A 896 22.36 -31.75 -7.65
CA ARG A 896 22.78 -31.38 -6.29
C ARG A 896 23.16 -29.89 -6.24
N ILE A 897 22.55 -29.15 -5.31
CA ILE A 897 22.73 -27.70 -5.13
C ILE A 897 23.71 -27.40 -4.01
N THR A 898 23.62 -28.11 -2.89
CA THR A 898 24.54 -27.94 -1.75
C THR A 898 25.44 -29.14 -1.54
N THR A 899 26.62 -28.89 -1.00
CA THR A 899 27.63 -29.93 -0.67
C THR A 899 28.25 -29.71 0.71
N ALA A 900 27.72 -28.76 1.47
CA ALA A 900 28.16 -28.52 2.83
C ALA A 900 27.84 -29.75 3.71
N PRO A 901 28.77 -30.17 4.58
CA PRO A 901 28.56 -31.35 5.41
C PRO A 901 27.45 -31.12 6.46
N ALA A 902 26.90 -32.23 6.95
CA ALA A 902 25.81 -32.30 7.93
C ALA A 902 24.42 -32.01 7.33
N PHE A 903 23.83 -30.84 7.53
CA PHE A 903 22.43 -30.62 7.14
C PHE A 903 22.28 -29.35 6.33
N ASP A 904 21.63 -29.47 5.18
CA ASP A 904 21.02 -28.40 4.39
C ASP A 904 19.55 -28.72 4.13
N GLY A 905 18.67 -27.96 4.76
CA GLY A 905 17.24 -28.23 4.86
C GLY A 905 16.36 -27.07 4.43
N PHE A 906 15.10 -27.36 4.13
CA PHE A 906 14.02 -26.37 4.03
C PHE A 906 14.26 -25.25 2.98
N PRO A 907 14.59 -25.59 1.71
CA PRO A 907 14.84 -24.59 0.69
C PRO A 907 13.56 -23.89 0.23
N MET A 908 13.62 -22.57 0.06
CA MET A 908 12.56 -21.81 -0.61
C MET A 908 13.15 -20.67 -1.45
N PHE A 909 12.62 -20.50 -2.67
CA PHE A 909 12.95 -19.35 -3.50
C PHE A 909 12.18 -18.10 -3.08
N SER A 910 12.82 -16.93 -3.20
CA SER A 910 12.13 -15.65 -3.13
C SER A 910 11.06 -15.55 -4.24
N PRO A 911 10.01 -14.71 -4.07
CA PRO A 911 8.95 -14.56 -5.07
C PRO A 911 9.47 -14.18 -6.47
N ASP A 912 10.58 -13.44 -6.56
CA ASP A 912 11.25 -13.08 -7.81
C ASP A 912 12.24 -14.15 -8.33
N GLY A 913 12.46 -15.22 -7.58
CA GLY A 913 13.38 -16.32 -7.89
C GLY A 913 14.87 -15.99 -7.81
N LYS A 914 15.24 -14.78 -7.35
CA LYS A 914 16.64 -14.34 -7.31
C LYS A 914 17.40 -14.77 -6.07
N PHE A 915 16.71 -15.19 -5.01
CA PHE A 915 17.33 -15.62 -3.77
C PHE A 915 16.81 -16.98 -3.35
N LEU A 916 17.69 -17.78 -2.75
CA LEU A 916 17.35 -19.02 -2.08
C LEU A 916 17.61 -18.84 -0.58
N VAL A 917 16.61 -19.14 0.25
CA VAL A 917 16.77 -19.28 1.70
C VAL A 917 16.75 -20.77 2.07
N TRP A 918 17.57 -21.17 3.04
CA TRP A 918 17.58 -22.52 3.59
C TRP A 918 18.14 -22.55 5.02
N ALA A 919 17.92 -23.63 5.76
CA ALA A 919 18.54 -23.87 7.05
C ALA A 919 19.76 -24.78 6.91
N SER A 920 20.83 -24.52 7.65
CA SER A 920 22.08 -25.27 7.50
C SER A 920 22.94 -25.31 8.76
N ASN A 921 23.73 -26.39 8.90
CA ASN A 921 24.82 -26.48 9.86
C ASN A 921 26.19 -26.05 9.28
N ARG A 922 26.23 -25.51 8.05
CA ARG A 922 27.48 -25.20 7.31
C ARG A 922 28.51 -24.34 8.05
N ALA A 923 28.06 -23.47 8.95
CA ALA A 923 28.94 -22.64 9.77
C ALA A 923 29.68 -23.42 10.87
N ASN A 924 29.04 -24.47 11.42
CA ASN A 924 29.62 -25.33 12.44
C ASN A 924 29.09 -26.77 12.31
N PRO A 925 29.61 -27.58 11.37
CA PRO A 925 29.09 -28.91 11.07
C PRO A 925 29.23 -29.93 12.21
N GLU A 926 30.19 -29.72 13.11
CA GLU A 926 30.35 -30.52 14.35
C GLU A 926 29.48 -29.99 15.49
N GLY A 927 29.01 -28.75 15.35
CA GLY A 927 28.09 -28.09 16.24
C GLY A 927 26.69 -28.70 16.16
N ARG A 928 25.82 -28.20 17.03
CA ARG A 928 24.42 -28.62 17.10
C ARG A 928 23.47 -27.48 16.76
N ASP A 929 23.97 -26.39 16.21
CA ASP A 929 23.14 -25.23 15.86
C ASP A 929 22.79 -25.26 14.37
N THR A 930 21.50 -25.20 14.06
CA THR A 930 20.98 -25.10 12.69
C THR A 930 20.58 -23.65 12.43
N ASN A 931 21.22 -22.97 11.48
CA ASN A 931 21.02 -21.54 11.23
C ASN A 931 20.43 -21.28 9.85
N LEU A 932 19.77 -20.13 9.67
CA LEU A 932 19.25 -19.72 8.38
C LEU A 932 20.33 -19.06 7.53
N PHE A 933 20.33 -19.37 6.24
CA PHE A 933 21.20 -18.78 5.24
C PHE A 933 20.37 -18.32 4.05
N ILE A 934 20.86 -17.28 3.40
CA ILE A 934 20.30 -16.78 2.15
C ILE A 934 21.44 -16.55 1.15
N ALA A 935 21.19 -16.87 -0.11
CA ALA A 935 22.13 -16.67 -1.19
C ALA A 935 21.41 -16.07 -2.39
N ARG A 936 22.13 -15.26 -3.15
CA ARG A 936 21.72 -14.90 -4.50
C ARG A 936 21.86 -16.15 -5.38
N TRP A 937 20.81 -16.44 -6.13
CA TRP A 937 20.71 -17.58 -7.04
C TRP A 937 21.22 -17.18 -8.43
N GLU A 938 22.11 -17.98 -9.01
CA GLU A 938 22.64 -17.82 -10.37
C GLU A 938 22.33 -19.01 -11.29
#